data_AF-A0A2V5KRM5-F1
#
_entry.id   AF-A0A2V5KRM5-F1
#
_cell.length_a   1.000
_cell.length_b   1.000
_cell.length_c   1.000
_cell.angle_alpha   90.00
_cell.angle_beta   90.00
_cell.angle_gamma   90.00
#
_symmetry.space_group_name_H-M   'P 1'
#
loop_
_entity.id
_entity.type
_entity.pdbx_description
1 polymer ?
#
loop_
_entity_poly.entity_id
_entity_poly.type
_entity_poly.pdbx_seq_one_letter_code
_entity_poly.pdbx_strand_id
1 'polypeptide(L)'
;MPGKRKQGNAKAQGHAFDETEAAGGQPCASIEERKGAETEGKITRRTLIASLGTAGAAIAFAGPAAWGKAASGPPVTSAVYGGPDSGVSLSCKVETIDSVHALLDQTADEQTMYWVKAYYVGERVGGGEFFYKPDEPKANHNGGDIISSTVPWDGSAAALADFLSGTGETNPGGNGCFVRKSCVLNPYMFGCLDGVDLTAGLQAFAARASTVKGEINWDIDTIVSSKIVFRGGSAEWPSTVCGTLKLQSNYASDDWMLEIDRFPYTQFDSFVLKGKGNPVLTSRTNHRGAKITDVSGSVFRRMDVRYMKVQGIEINFNAYHVQIESVAAFYCGFGITPTIGKVFQYAGHSLSGSSGGPAQFTQFTGVTDIPDEAQVGSSLVIGRNEYTITDIDRNSGTVTVRLWVTNDDFAFAKEPYWCIGSGFKVAGGTTGPLSVTSMTTLGCSIGYFISQLYPGFVGKLSGESNLVTAKLGSSPYNGHLGGFLDTVYAEAGRIAVSNNNVIGRYVIGNLDPVTCDQRISQGVGRYLIDFDFSKGAVEAIDLDFQDPSAATAYRRLEVPVVDPAIYGPDVPATVVTGTSATLAFSRDDFISSGISHRLLVFPRTGTRTVTINAGAGTTIGSPAASSQSFMLSGPSLLFAEFYRASKNWRISRFDASSALVAATLYNAPSLASGERDPAPPSLPVSGAALGDFVEASLSVNPQGIELFPYVSAPGTVTVEVVNRMPTTIDLPNATLTVRVHKR
;
A
#
# COMPACT_ATOMS: atom_id res chain seq x y z
N MET A 1 -46.65 31.92 -7.68
CA MET A 1 -45.50 32.79 -7.99
C MET A 1 -44.22 31.97 -7.91
N PRO A 2 -43.55 31.64 -9.03
CA PRO A 2 -42.28 30.90 -9.01
C PRO A 2 -41.09 31.83 -9.28
N GLY A 3 -40.08 31.76 -8.43
CA GLY A 3 -38.82 32.51 -8.57
C GLY A 3 -37.75 31.69 -9.30
N LYS A 4 -37.47 32.08 -10.55
CA LYS A 4 -36.36 31.59 -11.38
C LYS A 4 -35.00 31.97 -10.76
N ARG A 5 -34.04 31.04 -10.71
CA ARG A 5 -32.60 31.37 -10.59
C ARG A 5 -31.82 30.80 -11.78
N LYS A 6 -30.95 31.67 -12.29
CA LYS A 6 -30.28 31.65 -13.60
C LYS A 6 -29.16 30.62 -13.68
N GLN A 7 -29.03 30.03 -14.87
CA GLN A 7 -27.83 29.36 -15.37
C GLN A 7 -26.68 30.36 -15.55
N GLY A 8 -25.47 29.97 -15.14
CA GLY A 8 -24.23 30.67 -15.43
C GLY A 8 -23.34 29.82 -16.33
N ASN A 9 -23.01 30.37 -17.51
CA ASN A 9 -22.11 29.81 -18.51
C ASN A 9 -20.66 29.76 -17.98
N ALA A 10 -20.00 28.61 -18.09
CA ALA A 10 -18.55 28.50 -18.02
C ALA A 10 -17.99 28.25 -19.42
N LYS A 11 -17.14 29.19 -19.88
CA LYS A 11 -16.38 29.13 -21.12
C LYS A 11 -15.30 28.04 -21.02
N ALA A 12 -15.27 27.14 -22.00
CA ALA A 12 -14.14 26.26 -22.26
C ALA A 12 -12.98 27.07 -22.87
N GLN A 13 -11.80 27.01 -22.26
CA GLN A 13 -10.54 27.40 -22.88
C GLN A 13 -9.80 26.11 -23.26
N GLY A 14 -9.65 25.89 -24.57
CA GLY A 14 -8.81 24.84 -25.11
C GLY A 14 -7.34 25.26 -25.06
N HIS A 15 -6.52 24.42 -24.43
CA HIS A 15 -5.07 24.48 -24.58
C HIS A 15 -4.64 23.28 -25.42
N ALA A 16 -4.12 23.58 -26.61
CA ALA A 16 -3.38 22.66 -27.45
C ALA A 16 -1.99 22.44 -26.82
N PHE A 17 -1.58 21.18 -26.69
CA PHE A 17 -0.20 20.82 -26.42
C PHE A 17 0.43 20.28 -27.70
N ASP A 18 1.55 20.91 -28.04
CA ASP A 18 2.44 20.68 -29.17
C ASP A 18 3.46 19.62 -28.73
N GLU A 19 3.44 18.43 -29.36
CA GLU A 19 4.44 17.39 -29.14
C GLU A 19 5.50 17.46 -30.23
N THR A 20 6.72 17.83 -29.85
CA THR A 20 7.93 17.64 -30.67
C THR A 20 9.07 17.04 -29.85
N GLU A 21 9.64 15.99 -30.44
CA GLU A 21 11.01 15.45 -30.31
C GLU A 21 11.48 14.85 -28.97
N ALA A 22 11.78 13.55 -28.97
CA ALA A 22 13.09 13.01 -29.43
C ALA A 22 13.29 11.59 -28.89
N ALA A 23 13.11 10.59 -29.74
CA ALA A 23 13.49 9.20 -29.45
C ALA A 23 14.96 8.99 -29.81
N GLY A 24 15.81 8.80 -28.80
CA GLY A 24 17.18 8.30 -28.92
C GLY A 24 17.25 6.86 -28.41
N GLY A 25 17.46 5.90 -29.29
CA GLY A 25 17.58 4.48 -28.96
C GLY A 25 19.01 4.03 -28.64
N GLN A 26 19.13 2.91 -27.91
CA GLN A 26 20.08 1.84 -28.22
C GLN A 26 19.65 0.51 -27.56
N PRO A 27 20.00 -0.66 -28.17
CA PRO A 27 19.26 -1.91 -28.02
C PRO A 27 19.88 -2.89 -27.02
N CYS A 28 19.04 -3.76 -26.44
CA CYS A 28 19.47 -4.98 -25.76
C CYS A 28 19.10 -6.22 -26.58
N ALA A 29 19.93 -7.24 -26.43
CA ALA A 29 20.21 -8.30 -27.37
C ALA A 29 19.13 -9.38 -27.52
N SER A 30 19.23 -10.00 -28.68
CA SER A 30 18.54 -11.16 -29.26
C SER A 30 18.30 -12.38 -28.35
N ILE A 31 17.08 -12.91 -28.41
CA ILE A 31 16.80 -14.35 -28.32
C ILE A 31 16.19 -14.77 -29.66
N GLU A 32 16.84 -15.72 -30.32
CA GLU A 32 16.40 -16.33 -31.57
C GLU A 32 15.14 -17.19 -31.35
N GLU A 33 14.08 -16.96 -32.13
CA GLU A 33 13.06 -17.99 -32.33
C GLU A 33 12.55 -18.03 -33.79
N ARG A 34 12.56 -19.27 -34.28
CA ARG A 34 12.25 -19.85 -35.59
C ARG A 34 11.25 -19.09 -36.49
N LYS A 35 11.71 -18.76 -37.70
CA LYS A 35 10.86 -18.44 -38.87
C LYS A 35 10.24 -19.73 -39.45
N GLY A 36 8.92 -19.88 -39.29
CA GLY A 36 8.06 -20.61 -40.22
C GLY A 36 7.43 -19.60 -41.19
N ALA A 37 7.55 -19.84 -42.50
CA ALA A 37 7.08 -18.94 -43.53
C ALA A 37 5.60 -19.19 -43.85
N GLU A 38 4.73 -18.21 -43.59
CA GLU A 38 3.44 -18.07 -44.27
C GLU A 38 3.53 -16.94 -45.30
N THR A 39 3.33 -17.29 -46.57
CA THR A 39 3.23 -16.36 -47.69
C THR A 39 1.85 -15.72 -47.70
N GLU A 40 1.77 -14.44 -47.32
CA GLU A 40 0.62 -13.58 -47.65
C GLU A 40 0.49 -13.46 -49.18
N GLY A 41 -0.51 -14.14 -49.74
CA GLY A 41 -0.92 -13.99 -51.13
C GLY A 41 -1.57 -12.62 -51.35
N LYS A 42 -0.79 -11.61 -51.71
CA LYS A 42 -1.32 -10.32 -52.17
C LYS A 42 -2.13 -10.52 -53.46
N ILE A 43 -3.44 -10.36 -53.38
CA ILE A 43 -4.33 -10.29 -54.55
C ILE A 43 -3.86 -9.15 -55.44
N THR A 44 -3.45 -9.47 -56.66
CA THR A 44 -2.95 -8.46 -57.60
C THR A 44 -4.10 -7.58 -58.09
N ARG A 45 -3.82 -6.28 -58.37
CA ARG A 45 -4.80 -5.36 -58.97
C ARG A 45 -5.45 -5.92 -60.25
N ARG A 46 -4.75 -6.80 -60.99
CA ARG A 46 -5.32 -7.50 -62.15
C ARG A 46 -6.44 -8.46 -61.78
N THR A 47 -6.32 -9.18 -60.67
CA THR A 47 -7.36 -10.09 -60.17
C THR A 47 -8.58 -9.32 -59.67
N LEU A 48 -8.37 -8.16 -59.01
CA LEU A 48 -9.45 -7.27 -58.58
C LEU A 48 -10.21 -6.67 -59.79
N ILE A 49 -9.48 -6.19 -60.80
CA ILE A 49 -10.09 -5.60 -62.01
C ILE A 49 -10.79 -6.65 -62.86
N ALA A 50 -10.27 -7.89 -62.93
CA ALA A 50 -10.95 -9.00 -63.60
C ALA A 50 -12.28 -9.37 -62.92
N SER A 51 -12.33 -9.35 -61.58
CA SER A 51 -13.56 -9.63 -60.81
C SER A 51 -14.62 -8.53 -60.92
N LEU A 52 -14.20 -7.26 -61.07
CA LEU A 52 -15.11 -6.14 -61.33
C LEU A 52 -15.61 -6.13 -62.78
N GLY A 53 -14.77 -6.55 -63.74
CA GLY A 53 -15.13 -6.64 -65.16
C GLY A 53 -16.20 -7.69 -65.45
N THR A 54 -16.19 -8.83 -64.76
CA THR A 54 -17.20 -9.89 -64.91
C THR A 54 -18.52 -9.54 -64.23
N ALA A 55 -18.51 -8.85 -63.10
CA ALA A 55 -19.72 -8.33 -62.46
C ALA A 55 -20.39 -7.21 -63.27
N GLY A 56 -19.60 -6.34 -63.92
CA GLY A 56 -20.10 -5.28 -64.80
C GLY A 56 -20.74 -5.79 -66.10
N ALA A 57 -20.21 -6.89 -66.66
CA ALA A 57 -20.77 -7.50 -67.88
C ALA A 57 -22.14 -8.16 -67.65
N ALA A 58 -22.44 -8.66 -66.45
CA ALA A 58 -23.73 -9.25 -66.12
C ALA A 58 -24.88 -8.22 -66.06
N ILE A 59 -24.56 -6.95 -65.77
CA ILE A 59 -25.54 -5.86 -65.68
C ILE A 59 -25.80 -5.21 -67.05
N ALA A 60 -24.82 -5.25 -67.96
CA ALA A 60 -24.92 -4.56 -69.26
C ALA A 60 -25.72 -5.31 -70.34
N PHE A 61 -26.04 -6.60 -70.17
CA PHE A 61 -26.82 -7.39 -71.15
C PHE A 61 -28.33 -7.48 -70.84
N ALA A 62 -28.81 -6.90 -69.74
CA ALA A 62 -30.24 -6.80 -69.45
C ALA A 62 -30.74 -5.39 -69.80
N GLY A 63 -31.18 -5.20 -71.04
CA GLY A 63 -31.82 -3.97 -71.49
C GLY A 63 -33.15 -3.67 -70.74
N PRO A 64 -33.69 -2.44 -70.84
CA PRO A 64 -34.68 -1.90 -69.89
C PRO A 64 -36.12 -2.43 -70.02
N ALA A 65 -36.34 -3.63 -70.55
CA ALA A 65 -37.68 -4.13 -70.88
C ALA A 65 -37.87 -5.59 -70.50
N ALA A 66 -38.02 -5.89 -69.20
CA ALA A 66 -38.72 -7.08 -68.69
C ALA A 66 -38.93 -6.99 -67.17
N TRP A 67 -40.08 -6.46 -66.75
CA TRP A 67 -40.61 -6.66 -65.40
C TRP A 67 -41.27 -8.06 -65.31
N GLY A 68 -40.45 -9.09 -65.16
CA GLY A 68 -40.90 -10.45 -64.89
C GLY A 68 -39.86 -11.18 -64.03
N LYS A 69 -40.33 -11.93 -63.02
CA LYS A 69 -39.56 -12.76 -62.08
C LYS A 69 -38.19 -13.18 -62.64
N ALA A 70 -37.11 -12.68 -62.02
CA ALA A 70 -35.76 -13.15 -62.30
C ALA A 70 -35.68 -14.65 -61.99
N ALA A 71 -35.45 -15.45 -63.03
CA ALA A 71 -34.98 -16.83 -62.86
C ALA A 71 -33.66 -16.78 -62.08
N SER A 72 -33.52 -17.69 -61.12
CA SER A 72 -32.34 -17.86 -60.27
C SER A 72 -31.06 -17.95 -61.11
N GLY A 73 -30.39 -16.82 -61.29
CA GLY A 73 -29.00 -16.81 -61.75
C GLY A 73 -28.11 -17.47 -60.68
N PRO A 74 -27.05 -18.18 -61.08
CA PRO A 74 -26.14 -18.79 -60.12
C PRO A 74 -25.61 -17.73 -59.14
N PRO A 75 -25.56 -18.01 -57.82
CA PRO A 75 -25.00 -17.07 -56.86
C PRO A 75 -23.53 -16.78 -57.24
N VAL A 76 -23.10 -15.54 -57.02
CA VAL A 76 -21.77 -15.02 -57.41
C VAL A 76 -20.63 -15.93 -56.90
N THR A 77 -20.87 -16.66 -55.82
CA THR A 77 -19.97 -17.69 -55.28
C THR A 77 -19.65 -18.81 -56.27
N SER A 78 -20.63 -19.31 -57.03
CA SER A 78 -20.45 -20.39 -58.03
C SER A 78 -19.68 -19.95 -59.28
N ALA A 79 -19.79 -18.66 -59.64
CA ALA A 79 -19.09 -18.10 -60.79
C ALA A 79 -17.62 -17.76 -60.49
N VAL A 80 -17.28 -17.50 -59.23
CA VAL A 80 -15.93 -17.09 -58.80
C VAL A 80 -15.13 -18.24 -58.21
N TYR A 81 -15.78 -19.22 -57.55
CA TYR A 81 -15.10 -20.33 -56.85
C TYR A 81 -15.24 -21.71 -57.51
N GLY A 82 -15.77 -21.75 -58.74
CA GLY A 82 -15.95 -22.99 -59.50
C GLY A 82 -17.25 -23.71 -59.13
N GLY A 83 -17.80 -24.42 -60.12
CA GLY A 83 -19.05 -25.16 -59.99
C GLY A 83 -19.01 -26.28 -58.94
N PRO A 84 -20.14 -26.98 -58.73
CA PRO A 84 -20.39 -27.87 -57.59
C PRO A 84 -19.44 -29.08 -57.41
N ASP A 85 -18.46 -29.26 -58.29
CA ASP A 85 -17.51 -30.39 -58.27
C ASP A 85 -16.25 -30.15 -57.43
N SER A 86 -16.09 -28.98 -56.80
CA SER A 86 -14.93 -28.71 -55.92
C SER A 86 -15.11 -29.18 -54.47
N GLY A 87 -16.27 -29.73 -54.08
CA GLY A 87 -16.46 -30.39 -52.78
C GLY A 87 -16.31 -29.50 -51.53
N VAL A 88 -15.96 -28.22 -51.67
CA VAL A 88 -15.88 -27.28 -50.55
C VAL A 88 -17.22 -26.59 -50.39
N SER A 89 -18.17 -27.30 -49.78
CA SER A 89 -19.42 -26.70 -49.30
C SER A 89 -19.08 -25.71 -48.19
N LEU A 90 -18.86 -24.44 -48.55
CA LEU A 90 -18.81 -23.31 -47.61
C LEU A 90 -20.23 -22.89 -47.17
N SER A 91 -21.15 -23.83 -47.01
CA SER A 91 -22.49 -23.54 -46.48
C SER A 91 -22.51 -23.77 -44.97
N CYS A 92 -21.97 -22.79 -44.22
CA CYS A 92 -22.33 -22.67 -42.82
C CYS A 92 -23.81 -22.25 -42.77
N LYS A 93 -24.70 -23.15 -42.33
CA LYS A 93 -26.11 -22.80 -42.09
C LYS A 93 -26.16 -21.99 -40.80
N VAL A 94 -26.68 -20.77 -40.84
CA VAL A 94 -26.87 -19.96 -39.63
C VAL A 94 -28.33 -20.02 -39.21
N GLU A 95 -28.59 -20.52 -38.01
CA GLU A 95 -29.92 -20.56 -37.40
C GLU A 95 -29.98 -19.60 -36.22
N THR A 96 -31.06 -18.83 -36.11
CA THR A 96 -31.27 -17.93 -34.98
C THR A 96 -32.22 -18.57 -33.98
N ILE A 97 -31.82 -18.62 -32.71
CA ILE A 97 -32.62 -19.18 -31.63
C ILE A 97 -32.74 -18.21 -30.45
N ASP A 98 -33.83 -18.32 -29.69
CA ASP A 98 -34.19 -17.29 -28.72
C ASP A 98 -33.38 -17.34 -27.41
N SER A 99 -32.95 -18.53 -26.99
CA SER A 99 -32.28 -18.71 -25.69
C SER A 99 -31.33 -19.91 -25.67
N VAL A 100 -30.52 -20.03 -24.60
CA VAL A 100 -29.72 -21.23 -24.33
C VAL A 100 -30.61 -22.45 -24.06
N HIS A 101 -31.77 -22.28 -23.43
CA HIS A 101 -32.70 -23.39 -23.25
C HIS A 101 -33.19 -23.95 -24.60
N ALA A 102 -33.54 -23.06 -25.55
CA ALA A 102 -33.93 -23.47 -26.91
C ALA A 102 -32.79 -24.09 -27.73
N LEU A 103 -31.52 -23.90 -27.32
CA LEU A 103 -30.36 -24.56 -27.92
C LEU A 103 -30.33 -26.05 -27.61
N LEU A 104 -30.83 -26.46 -26.43
CA LEU A 104 -30.81 -27.85 -25.99
C LEU A 104 -31.69 -28.76 -26.87
N ASP A 105 -32.71 -28.18 -27.50
CA ASP A 105 -33.62 -28.88 -28.42
C ASP A 105 -33.11 -28.95 -29.87
N GLN A 106 -31.96 -28.33 -30.17
CA GLN A 106 -31.43 -28.30 -31.53
C GLN A 106 -30.73 -29.60 -31.90
N THR A 107 -30.78 -29.94 -33.19
CA THR A 107 -30.07 -31.11 -33.71
C THR A 107 -28.57 -30.87 -33.65
N ALA A 108 -27.81 -31.84 -33.16
CA ALA A 108 -26.36 -31.84 -33.19
C ALA A 108 -25.81 -31.91 -34.63
N ASP A 109 -25.52 -30.76 -35.24
CA ASP A 109 -24.99 -30.64 -36.59
C ASP A 109 -23.72 -29.76 -36.63
N GLU A 110 -22.61 -30.34 -37.08
CA GLU A 110 -21.31 -29.66 -37.23
C GLU A 110 -21.32 -28.55 -38.29
N GLN A 111 -22.26 -28.60 -39.24
CA GLN A 111 -22.35 -27.63 -40.34
C GLN A 111 -23.27 -26.43 -40.02
N THR A 112 -23.92 -26.45 -38.86
CA THR A 112 -24.85 -25.40 -38.43
C THR A 112 -24.24 -24.55 -37.31
N MET A 113 -24.29 -23.24 -37.50
CA MET A 113 -23.98 -22.22 -36.49
C MET A 113 -25.29 -21.68 -35.91
N TYR A 114 -25.41 -21.71 -34.60
CA TYR A 114 -26.56 -21.21 -33.85
C TYR A 114 -26.25 -19.82 -33.31
N TRP A 115 -26.98 -18.82 -33.79
CA TRP A 115 -27.00 -17.47 -33.22
C TRP A 115 -28.04 -17.40 -32.11
N VAL A 116 -27.58 -17.52 -30.86
CA VAL A 116 -28.42 -17.44 -29.66
C VAL A 116 -28.62 -15.97 -29.30
N LYS A 117 -29.87 -15.51 -29.22
CA LYS A 117 -30.16 -14.09 -28.91
C LYS A 117 -29.75 -13.68 -27.48
N ALA A 118 -30.05 -14.52 -26.49
CA ALA A 118 -29.79 -14.25 -25.09
C ALA A 118 -29.64 -15.55 -24.29
N TYR A 119 -29.20 -15.47 -23.02
CA TYR A 119 -29.15 -16.64 -22.15
C TYR A 119 -30.57 -17.16 -21.82
N TYR A 120 -31.44 -16.25 -21.38
CA TYR A 120 -32.86 -16.49 -21.09
C TYR A 120 -33.76 -15.96 -22.21
N VAL A 121 -34.95 -16.54 -22.34
CA VAL A 121 -35.98 -16.05 -23.28
C VAL A 121 -36.40 -14.63 -22.90
N GLY A 122 -36.44 -13.74 -23.89
CA GLY A 122 -36.89 -12.35 -23.71
C GLY A 122 -35.81 -11.37 -23.23
N GLU A 123 -34.67 -11.88 -22.75
CA GLU A 123 -33.51 -11.08 -22.37
C GLU A 123 -32.70 -10.63 -23.60
N ARG A 124 -31.68 -9.80 -23.37
CA ARG A 124 -30.82 -9.22 -24.43
C ARG A 124 -29.33 -9.46 -24.23
N VAL A 125 -28.97 -10.30 -23.26
CA VAL A 125 -27.59 -10.53 -22.82
C VAL A 125 -27.30 -12.02 -22.69
N GLY A 126 -26.02 -12.40 -22.76
CA GLY A 126 -25.58 -13.79 -22.57
C GLY A 126 -25.76 -14.74 -23.76
N GLY A 127 -26.34 -14.25 -24.86
CA GLY A 127 -26.39 -14.96 -26.16
C GLY A 127 -25.04 -14.98 -26.88
N GLY A 128 -24.99 -15.46 -28.12
CA GLY A 128 -23.79 -15.52 -28.96
C GLY A 128 -23.84 -16.61 -30.02
N GLU A 129 -22.74 -16.77 -30.76
CA GLU A 129 -22.57 -17.84 -31.76
C GLU A 129 -22.14 -19.14 -31.08
N PHE A 130 -22.84 -20.23 -31.38
CA PHE A 130 -22.50 -21.60 -30.97
C PHE A 130 -22.40 -22.51 -32.19
N PHE A 131 -21.58 -23.55 -32.10
CA PHE A 131 -21.52 -24.63 -33.08
C PHE A 131 -21.41 -25.96 -32.33
N TYR A 132 -21.88 -27.04 -32.94
CA TYR A 132 -21.77 -28.35 -32.33
C TYR A 132 -20.37 -28.94 -32.57
N LYS A 133 -19.73 -29.45 -31.51
CA LYS A 133 -18.44 -30.13 -31.56
C LYS A 133 -18.59 -31.56 -31.03
N PRO A 134 -18.63 -32.58 -31.91
CA PRO A 134 -18.89 -33.98 -31.54
C PRO A 134 -17.83 -34.57 -30.63
N ASP A 135 -16.58 -34.10 -30.73
CA ASP A 135 -15.45 -34.60 -29.95
C ASP A 135 -15.29 -33.89 -28.60
N GLU A 136 -16.10 -32.86 -28.30
CA GLU A 136 -16.02 -32.16 -27.03
C GLU A 136 -16.60 -33.02 -25.91
N PRO A 137 -15.81 -33.42 -24.89
CA PRO A 137 -16.29 -34.26 -23.80
C PRO A 137 -17.45 -33.60 -23.05
N LYS A 138 -18.52 -34.34 -22.76
CA LYS A 138 -19.66 -33.84 -21.98
C LYS A 138 -19.31 -33.49 -20.55
N ALA A 139 -18.26 -34.12 -20.01
CA ALA A 139 -17.67 -33.75 -18.73
C ALA A 139 -17.14 -32.30 -18.67
N ASN A 140 -16.94 -31.65 -19.82
CA ASN A 140 -16.54 -30.24 -19.89
C ASN A 140 -17.73 -29.26 -19.85
N HIS A 141 -18.97 -29.77 -19.74
CA HIS A 141 -20.15 -28.92 -19.59
C HIS A 141 -19.96 -27.93 -18.43
N ASN A 142 -20.28 -26.66 -18.68
CA ASN A 142 -20.28 -25.62 -17.66
C ASN A 142 -21.45 -24.63 -17.81
N GLY A 143 -22.38 -24.93 -18.73
CA GLY A 143 -23.58 -24.14 -19.01
C GLY A 143 -23.33 -22.75 -19.58
N GLY A 144 -22.08 -22.41 -19.96
CA GLY A 144 -21.72 -21.08 -20.47
C GLY A 144 -21.09 -21.08 -21.86
N ASP A 145 -19.82 -21.48 -21.95
CA ASP A 145 -19.10 -21.62 -23.23
C ASP A 145 -19.08 -23.05 -23.77
N ILE A 146 -19.34 -24.06 -22.92
CA ILE A 146 -19.50 -25.46 -23.31
C ILE A 146 -20.81 -26.00 -22.72
N ILE A 147 -21.72 -26.41 -23.61
CA ILE A 147 -23.08 -26.82 -23.26
C ILE A 147 -23.38 -28.18 -23.87
N SER A 148 -23.36 -29.22 -23.04
CA SER A 148 -23.98 -30.51 -23.36
C SER A 148 -25.50 -30.39 -23.43
N SER A 149 -26.10 -30.86 -24.54
CA SER A 149 -27.56 -30.87 -24.76
C SER A 149 -28.30 -31.91 -23.91
N THR A 150 -27.58 -32.79 -23.23
CA THR A 150 -28.16 -33.85 -22.40
C THR A 150 -28.18 -33.51 -20.91
N VAL A 151 -27.72 -32.32 -20.52
CA VAL A 151 -27.95 -31.77 -19.18
C VAL A 151 -29.33 -31.11 -19.18
N PRO A 152 -30.28 -31.57 -18.34
CA PRO A 152 -31.62 -31.02 -18.29
C PRO A 152 -31.62 -29.61 -17.71
N TRP A 153 -32.35 -28.70 -18.36
CA TRP A 153 -32.65 -27.38 -17.83
C TRP A 153 -33.97 -26.88 -18.39
N ASP A 154 -34.78 -26.22 -17.58
CA ASP A 154 -36.10 -25.70 -17.96
C ASP A 154 -36.07 -24.23 -18.37
N GLY A 155 -34.88 -23.63 -18.48
CA GLY A 155 -34.69 -22.21 -18.80
C GLY A 155 -34.94 -21.27 -17.61
N SER A 156 -35.23 -21.79 -16.42
CA SER A 156 -35.48 -20.97 -15.23
C SER A 156 -34.20 -20.65 -14.46
N ALA A 157 -34.19 -19.50 -13.77
CA ALA A 157 -33.13 -19.14 -12.84
C ALA A 157 -33.04 -20.11 -11.63
N ALA A 158 -34.16 -20.72 -11.23
CA ALA A 158 -34.20 -21.62 -10.08
C ALA A 158 -33.43 -22.93 -10.32
N ALA A 159 -33.48 -23.46 -11.54
CA ALA A 159 -32.76 -24.67 -11.93
C ALA A 159 -31.35 -24.40 -12.50
N LEU A 160 -30.92 -23.13 -12.56
CA LEU A 160 -29.65 -22.74 -13.18
C LEU A 160 -28.44 -23.39 -12.51
N ALA A 161 -28.43 -23.49 -11.18
CA ALA A 161 -27.30 -24.06 -10.45
C ALA A 161 -27.05 -25.54 -10.82
N ASP A 162 -28.12 -26.32 -10.96
CA ASP A 162 -28.06 -27.72 -11.37
C ASP A 162 -27.58 -27.83 -12.82
N PHE A 163 -28.07 -26.96 -13.71
CA PHE A 163 -27.61 -26.90 -15.09
C PHE A 163 -26.11 -26.60 -15.18
N LEU A 164 -25.63 -25.52 -14.57
CA LEU A 164 -24.22 -25.11 -14.60
C LEU A 164 -23.27 -26.17 -14.04
N SER A 165 -23.74 -27.01 -13.12
CA SER A 165 -22.98 -28.11 -12.52
C SER A 165 -23.05 -29.42 -13.31
N GLY A 166 -23.78 -29.47 -14.43
CA GLY A 166 -24.00 -30.68 -15.21
C GLY A 166 -24.89 -31.71 -14.50
N THR A 167 -25.66 -31.29 -13.49
CA THR A 167 -26.53 -32.17 -12.72
C THR A 167 -27.60 -32.76 -13.63
N GLY A 168 -27.75 -34.09 -13.58
CA GLY A 168 -28.69 -34.81 -14.44
C GLY A 168 -28.15 -35.17 -15.83
N GLU A 169 -26.85 -34.95 -16.10
CA GLU A 169 -26.20 -35.44 -17.32
C GLU A 169 -26.43 -36.95 -17.50
N THR A 170 -27.09 -37.32 -18.59
CA THR A 170 -27.51 -38.70 -18.88
C THR A 170 -26.41 -39.53 -19.56
N ASN A 171 -25.37 -38.89 -20.09
CA ASN A 171 -24.18 -39.56 -20.64
C ASN A 171 -22.86 -38.85 -20.24
N PRO A 172 -22.44 -38.94 -18.97
CA PRO A 172 -21.27 -38.20 -18.47
C PRO A 172 -19.93 -38.59 -19.13
N GLY A 173 -19.83 -39.83 -19.64
CA GLY A 173 -18.66 -40.33 -20.35
C GLY A 173 -18.71 -40.12 -21.87
N GLY A 174 -19.77 -39.48 -22.38
CA GLY A 174 -19.97 -39.22 -23.80
C GLY A 174 -19.24 -37.97 -24.29
N ASN A 175 -19.21 -37.80 -25.61
CA ASN A 175 -18.77 -36.59 -26.28
C ASN A 175 -19.95 -35.93 -27.01
N GLY A 176 -19.76 -34.67 -27.41
CA GLY A 176 -20.71 -33.88 -28.16
C GLY A 176 -21.32 -32.76 -27.35
N CYS A 177 -20.82 -31.54 -27.55
CA CYS A 177 -21.33 -30.33 -26.90
C CYS A 177 -21.52 -29.20 -27.91
N PHE A 178 -22.44 -28.28 -27.61
CA PHE A 178 -22.45 -26.96 -28.22
C PHE A 178 -21.33 -26.13 -27.60
N VAL A 179 -20.44 -25.63 -28.44
CA VAL A 179 -19.31 -24.80 -28.04
C VAL A 179 -19.54 -23.39 -28.56
N ARG A 180 -19.41 -22.43 -27.65
CA ARG A 180 -19.48 -21.01 -27.98
C ARG A 180 -18.26 -20.63 -28.82
N LYS A 181 -18.47 -19.96 -29.94
CA LYS A 181 -17.37 -19.45 -30.75
C LYS A 181 -16.64 -18.36 -29.96
N SER A 182 -15.30 -18.45 -29.98
CA SER A 182 -14.40 -17.65 -29.16
C SER A 182 -14.80 -16.17 -29.09
N CYS A 183 -15.03 -15.69 -27.87
CA CYS A 183 -15.36 -14.32 -27.52
C CYS A 183 -14.84 -14.01 -26.12
N VAL A 184 -14.76 -12.73 -25.77
CA VAL A 184 -14.37 -12.27 -24.43
C VAL A 184 -15.39 -12.79 -23.42
N LEU A 185 -14.95 -13.65 -22.49
CA LEU A 185 -15.80 -14.27 -21.48
C LEU A 185 -16.47 -13.21 -20.62
N ASN A 186 -17.78 -13.33 -20.35
CA ASN A 186 -18.48 -12.43 -19.43
C ASN A 186 -19.56 -13.13 -18.57
N PRO A 187 -19.97 -12.54 -17.43
CA PRO A 187 -20.92 -13.15 -16.50
C PRO A 187 -22.27 -13.49 -17.13
N TYR A 188 -22.74 -12.70 -18.09
CA TYR A 188 -24.03 -12.95 -18.77
C TYR A 188 -24.02 -14.26 -19.54
N MET A 189 -22.85 -14.72 -20.02
CA MET A 189 -22.72 -16.03 -20.67
C MET A 189 -23.01 -17.20 -19.72
N PHE A 190 -23.02 -16.98 -18.40
CA PHE A 190 -23.34 -17.97 -17.37
C PHE A 190 -24.69 -17.68 -16.71
N GLY A 191 -25.56 -16.94 -17.41
CA GLY A 191 -26.89 -16.62 -16.94
C GLY A 191 -26.95 -15.56 -15.85
N CYS A 192 -25.92 -14.75 -15.63
CA CYS A 192 -26.03 -13.59 -14.72
C CYS A 192 -26.91 -12.48 -15.33
N LEU A 193 -27.53 -11.68 -14.47
CA LEU A 193 -28.34 -10.50 -14.82
C LEU A 193 -28.09 -9.41 -13.77
N ASP A 194 -28.17 -8.15 -14.19
CA ASP A 194 -28.01 -7.02 -13.28
C ASP A 194 -29.14 -6.95 -12.24
N GLY A 195 -28.79 -6.67 -10.99
CA GLY A 195 -29.72 -6.50 -9.87
C GLY A 195 -30.43 -7.78 -9.42
N VAL A 196 -30.14 -8.93 -10.04
CA VAL A 196 -30.73 -10.23 -9.70
C VAL A 196 -29.71 -11.09 -8.97
N ASP A 197 -30.16 -11.83 -7.96
CA ASP A 197 -29.31 -12.78 -7.25
C ASP A 197 -29.14 -14.06 -8.07
N LEU A 198 -28.03 -14.13 -8.81
CA LEU A 198 -27.65 -15.28 -9.65
C LEU A 198 -26.24 -15.74 -9.26
N THR A 199 -26.05 -15.88 -7.95
CA THR A 199 -24.78 -16.26 -7.32
C THR A 199 -24.16 -17.51 -7.95
N ALA A 200 -24.96 -18.52 -8.30
CA ALA A 200 -24.49 -19.73 -8.97
C ALA A 200 -23.87 -19.44 -10.36
N GLY A 201 -24.52 -18.58 -11.16
CA GLY A 201 -24.00 -18.13 -12.46
C GLY A 201 -22.69 -17.39 -12.32
N LEU A 202 -22.60 -16.49 -11.34
CA LEU A 202 -21.36 -15.74 -11.10
C LEU A 202 -20.23 -16.65 -10.61
N GLN A 203 -20.54 -17.66 -9.79
CA GLN A 203 -19.57 -18.63 -9.31
C GLN A 203 -19.06 -19.55 -10.45
N ALA A 204 -19.93 -19.94 -11.38
CA ALA A 204 -19.55 -20.67 -12.58
C ALA A 204 -18.67 -19.82 -13.51
N PHE A 205 -19.05 -18.56 -13.73
CA PHE A 205 -18.21 -17.59 -14.45
C PHE A 205 -16.84 -17.44 -13.78
N ALA A 206 -16.78 -17.24 -12.46
CA ALA A 206 -15.52 -17.08 -11.74
C ALA A 206 -14.62 -18.32 -11.85
N ALA A 207 -15.19 -19.52 -11.79
CA ALA A 207 -14.47 -20.77 -11.99
C ALA A 207 -13.88 -20.84 -13.41
N ARG A 208 -14.68 -20.52 -14.45
CA ARG A 208 -14.20 -20.55 -15.83
C ARG A 208 -13.16 -19.46 -16.10
N ALA A 209 -13.42 -18.23 -15.66
CA ALA A 209 -12.53 -17.07 -15.77
C ALA A 209 -11.13 -17.32 -15.18
N SER A 210 -11.05 -18.20 -14.18
CA SER A 210 -9.79 -18.57 -13.52
C SER A 210 -8.92 -19.55 -14.33
N THR A 211 -9.43 -20.06 -15.46
CA THR A 211 -8.78 -21.12 -16.27
C THR A 211 -8.60 -20.74 -17.74
N VAL A 212 -9.03 -19.55 -18.14
CA VAL A 212 -8.95 -19.09 -19.53
C VAL A 212 -7.76 -18.17 -19.72
N LYS A 213 -7.09 -18.32 -20.86
CA LYS A 213 -6.05 -17.41 -21.31
C LYS A 213 -6.65 -16.23 -22.06
N GLY A 214 -6.12 -15.03 -21.82
CA GLY A 214 -6.47 -13.82 -22.56
C GLY A 214 -7.31 -12.83 -21.76
N GLU A 215 -8.22 -12.14 -22.45
CA GLU A 215 -9.07 -11.11 -21.88
C GLU A 215 -10.40 -11.69 -21.39
N ILE A 216 -10.80 -11.30 -20.18
CA ILE A 216 -12.15 -11.51 -19.66
C ILE A 216 -12.81 -10.16 -19.36
N ASN A 217 -14.13 -10.10 -19.48
CA ASN A 217 -14.93 -8.94 -19.10
C ASN A 217 -15.87 -9.34 -17.97
N TRP A 218 -15.63 -8.86 -16.75
CA TRP A 218 -16.48 -9.15 -15.58
C TRP A 218 -17.49 -8.05 -15.25
N ASP A 219 -17.80 -7.15 -16.18
CA ASP A 219 -18.69 -6.01 -15.94
C ASP A 219 -20.13 -6.46 -15.63
N ILE A 220 -20.52 -6.33 -14.36
CA ILE A 220 -21.83 -6.74 -13.85
C ILE A 220 -22.16 -5.97 -12.55
N ASP A 221 -23.44 -5.64 -12.33
CA ASP A 221 -23.95 -5.14 -11.05
C ASP A 221 -24.97 -6.11 -10.48
N THR A 222 -24.54 -6.99 -9.57
CA THR A 222 -25.38 -8.12 -9.13
C THR A 222 -25.49 -8.24 -7.61
N ILE A 223 -26.54 -8.92 -7.18
CA ILE A 223 -26.75 -9.32 -5.80
C ILE A 223 -26.13 -10.70 -5.62
N VAL A 224 -25.50 -10.93 -4.46
CA VAL A 224 -24.95 -12.23 -4.11
C VAL A 224 -25.49 -12.72 -2.78
N SER A 225 -25.80 -14.02 -2.70
CA SER A 225 -26.23 -14.76 -1.50
C SER A 225 -25.12 -15.58 -0.86
N SER A 226 -23.94 -15.67 -1.48
CA SER A 226 -22.76 -16.29 -0.89
C SER A 226 -21.46 -15.63 -1.36
N LYS A 227 -20.34 -16.09 -0.80
CA LYS A 227 -19.00 -15.69 -1.22
C LYS A 227 -18.76 -16.03 -2.69
N ILE A 228 -18.07 -15.13 -3.40
CA ILE A 228 -17.59 -15.36 -4.77
C ILE A 228 -16.10 -15.62 -4.73
N VAL A 229 -15.66 -16.70 -5.37
CA VAL A 229 -14.26 -17.12 -5.41
C VAL A 229 -13.74 -17.17 -6.84
N PHE A 230 -12.77 -16.32 -7.15
CA PHE A 230 -11.89 -16.45 -8.30
C PHE A 230 -10.62 -17.12 -7.80
N ARG A 231 -10.43 -18.40 -8.13
CA ARG A 231 -9.26 -19.17 -7.72
C ARG A 231 -8.55 -19.73 -8.94
N GLY A 232 -7.36 -19.22 -9.16
CA GLY A 232 -6.49 -19.63 -10.23
C GLY A 232 -5.91 -21.05 -10.15
N GLY A 233 -5.58 -21.65 -11.31
CA GLY A 233 -4.88 -22.93 -11.47
C GLY A 233 -3.54 -22.87 -12.23
N SER A 234 -2.65 -23.85 -12.05
CA SER A 234 -1.19 -23.77 -12.27
C SER A 234 -0.58 -23.41 -13.64
N ALA A 235 -1.31 -23.05 -14.70
CA ALA A 235 -0.68 -22.92 -16.03
C ALA A 235 -1.23 -21.85 -17.00
N GLU A 236 -2.50 -21.45 -16.92
CA GLU A 236 -3.08 -20.50 -17.89
C GLU A 236 -3.88 -19.42 -17.18
N TRP A 237 -3.42 -18.18 -17.32
CA TRP A 237 -3.92 -17.02 -16.60
C TRP A 237 -4.54 -16.01 -17.56
N PRO A 238 -5.65 -15.34 -17.18
CA PRO A 238 -6.09 -14.19 -17.92
C PRO A 238 -5.04 -13.08 -17.80
N SER A 239 -4.70 -12.48 -18.94
CA SER A 239 -3.79 -11.34 -18.99
C SER A 239 -4.49 -10.07 -18.48
N THR A 240 -5.80 -9.98 -18.71
CA THR A 240 -6.60 -8.79 -18.43
C THR A 240 -8.01 -9.16 -18.00
N VAL A 241 -8.49 -8.51 -16.95
CA VAL A 241 -9.85 -8.53 -16.43
C VAL A 241 -10.42 -7.12 -16.56
N CYS A 242 -11.19 -6.91 -17.62
CA CYS A 242 -11.81 -5.64 -17.96
C CYS A 242 -13.18 -5.48 -17.28
N GLY A 243 -13.60 -4.24 -17.07
CA GLY A 243 -14.94 -3.89 -16.56
C GLY A 243 -15.01 -3.69 -15.04
N THR A 244 -16.22 -3.48 -14.53
CA THR A 244 -16.48 -3.28 -13.10
C THR A 244 -17.30 -4.40 -12.50
N LEU A 245 -16.71 -5.19 -11.61
CA LEU A 245 -17.45 -6.17 -10.81
C LEU A 245 -18.11 -5.47 -9.62
N LYS A 246 -19.44 -5.25 -9.65
CA LYS A 246 -20.17 -4.69 -8.50
C LYS A 246 -20.99 -5.78 -7.83
N LEU A 247 -20.68 -6.04 -6.56
CA LEU A 247 -21.36 -7.03 -5.75
C LEU A 247 -22.09 -6.36 -4.60
N GLN A 248 -23.36 -6.71 -4.43
CA GLN A 248 -24.18 -6.29 -3.30
C GLN A 248 -24.57 -7.54 -2.50
N SER A 249 -24.15 -7.63 -1.25
CA SER A 249 -24.49 -8.81 -0.44
C SER A 249 -25.96 -8.78 0.00
N ASN A 250 -26.62 -9.93 -0.06
CA ASN A 250 -27.91 -10.18 0.58
C ASN A 250 -27.82 -11.17 1.76
N TYR A 251 -26.61 -11.62 2.12
CA TYR A 251 -26.38 -12.61 3.17
C TYR A 251 -25.56 -12.04 4.34
N ALA A 252 -25.59 -12.75 5.46
CA ALA A 252 -24.73 -12.51 6.61
C ALA A 252 -23.59 -13.53 6.59
N SER A 253 -22.35 -13.10 6.85
CA SER A 253 -21.20 -14.02 6.89
C SER A 253 -20.02 -13.41 7.63
N ASP A 254 -19.32 -14.29 8.34
CA ASP A 254 -18.01 -14.03 8.95
C ASP A 254 -16.85 -14.20 7.94
N ASP A 255 -17.12 -14.85 6.81
CA ASP A 255 -16.17 -15.05 5.72
C ASP A 255 -16.13 -13.83 4.78
N TRP A 256 -15.18 -13.86 3.85
CA TRP A 256 -14.99 -12.88 2.79
C TRP A 256 -16.13 -12.92 1.78
N MET A 257 -16.50 -11.75 1.27
CA MET A 257 -17.50 -11.62 0.21
C MET A 257 -16.92 -11.93 -1.18
N LEU A 258 -15.66 -11.55 -1.40
CA LEU A 258 -14.88 -11.82 -2.61
C LEU A 258 -13.52 -12.40 -2.23
N GLU A 259 -13.10 -13.47 -2.89
CA GLU A 259 -11.75 -14.00 -2.83
C GLU A 259 -11.14 -14.03 -4.24
N ILE A 260 -9.99 -13.38 -4.40
CA ILE A 260 -9.14 -13.44 -5.60
C ILE A 260 -7.85 -14.12 -5.19
N ASP A 261 -7.63 -15.33 -5.71
CA ASP A 261 -6.53 -16.20 -5.30
C ASP A 261 -5.77 -16.70 -6.53
N ARG A 262 -4.44 -16.59 -6.53
CA ARG A 262 -3.54 -17.10 -7.59
C ARG A 262 -3.80 -16.52 -8.99
N PHE A 263 -3.87 -15.19 -9.10
CA PHE A 263 -3.92 -14.49 -10.40
C PHE A 263 -2.64 -13.68 -10.59
N PRO A 264 -1.53 -14.29 -11.04
CA PRO A 264 -0.31 -13.56 -11.30
C PRO A 264 -0.37 -12.82 -12.64
N TYR A 265 0.24 -11.63 -12.71
CA TYR A 265 0.43 -10.80 -13.90
C TYR A 265 -0.88 -10.39 -14.58
N THR A 266 -1.95 -10.28 -13.80
CA THR A 266 -3.28 -9.94 -14.30
C THR A 266 -3.58 -8.47 -14.04
N GLN A 267 -4.09 -7.77 -15.06
CA GLN A 267 -4.61 -6.40 -14.91
C GLN A 267 -6.10 -6.45 -14.60
N PHE A 268 -6.50 -5.97 -13.42
CA PHE A 268 -7.89 -5.80 -13.02
C PHE A 268 -8.31 -4.33 -13.13
N ASP A 269 -9.40 -4.08 -13.84
CA ASP A 269 -10.02 -2.76 -13.88
C ASP A 269 -10.56 -2.36 -12.51
N SER A 270 -11.73 -2.85 -12.13
CA SER A 270 -12.29 -2.47 -10.84
C SER A 270 -13.28 -3.44 -10.25
N PHE A 271 -13.39 -3.41 -8.92
CA PHE A 271 -14.49 -4.03 -8.21
C PHE A 271 -15.06 -3.09 -7.14
N VAL A 272 -16.35 -3.25 -6.88
CA VAL A 272 -17.12 -2.51 -5.87
C VAL A 272 -17.87 -3.52 -5.01
N LEU A 273 -17.55 -3.60 -3.73
CA LEU A 273 -18.21 -4.49 -2.78
C LEU A 273 -19.05 -3.69 -1.79
N LYS A 274 -20.34 -4.02 -1.72
CA LYS A 274 -21.26 -3.43 -0.75
C LYS A 274 -21.81 -4.52 0.15
N GLY A 275 -21.34 -4.53 1.40
CA GLY A 275 -21.93 -5.36 2.45
C GLY A 275 -23.39 -4.96 2.71
N LYS A 276 -24.18 -5.90 3.20
CA LYS A 276 -25.55 -5.65 3.65
C LYS A 276 -25.52 -4.80 4.91
N GLY A 277 -26.33 -3.74 4.92
CA GLY A 277 -26.40 -2.78 6.02
C GLY A 277 -26.21 -1.35 5.55
N ASN A 278 -25.82 -0.49 6.48
CA ASN A 278 -25.60 0.93 6.27
C ASN A 278 -24.41 1.43 7.14
N PRO A 279 -24.13 2.74 7.21
CA PRO A 279 -23.05 3.27 8.04
C PRO A 279 -23.10 2.87 9.52
N VAL A 280 -24.25 2.46 10.06
CA VAL A 280 -24.42 2.01 11.45
C VAL A 280 -23.89 0.58 11.60
N LEU A 281 -22.94 0.37 12.51
CA LEU A 281 -22.26 -0.92 12.69
C LEU A 281 -23.22 -2.10 12.93
N THR A 282 -24.22 -1.92 13.78
CA THR A 282 -25.18 -2.97 14.14
C THR A 282 -26.07 -3.41 12.97
N SER A 283 -26.16 -2.60 11.92
CA SER A 283 -26.89 -2.95 10.69
C SER A 283 -26.05 -3.78 9.71
N ARG A 284 -24.73 -3.83 9.89
CA ARG A 284 -23.80 -4.50 8.97
C ARG A 284 -23.75 -6.00 9.29
N THR A 285 -23.97 -6.84 8.28
CA THR A 285 -24.00 -8.29 8.48
C THR A 285 -22.86 -9.05 7.78
N ASN A 286 -22.10 -8.40 6.91
CA ASN A 286 -20.90 -8.99 6.30
C ASN A 286 -19.67 -8.54 7.07
N HIS A 287 -18.86 -9.48 7.54
CA HIS A 287 -17.70 -9.14 8.34
C HIS A 287 -16.53 -8.69 7.47
N ARG A 288 -16.39 -9.27 6.27
CA ARG A 288 -15.18 -9.11 5.45
C ARG A 288 -15.51 -8.90 3.97
N GLY A 289 -14.84 -7.95 3.33
CA GLY A 289 -15.08 -7.60 1.92
C GLY A 289 -14.28 -8.46 0.95
N ALA A 290 -13.05 -8.05 0.62
CA ALA A 290 -12.20 -8.74 -0.36
C ALA A 290 -10.94 -9.34 0.28
N LYS A 291 -10.66 -10.60 -0.04
CA LYS A 291 -9.36 -11.25 0.21
C LYS A 291 -8.61 -11.40 -1.10
N ILE A 292 -7.35 -10.98 -1.11
CA ILE A 292 -6.47 -11.12 -2.26
C ILE A 292 -5.23 -11.89 -1.82
N THR A 293 -4.96 -13.04 -2.44
CA THR A 293 -3.84 -13.94 -2.10
C THR A 293 -3.09 -14.44 -3.33
N ASP A 294 -1.78 -14.64 -3.19
CA ASP A 294 -0.93 -15.23 -4.23
C ASP A 294 -1.03 -14.51 -5.61
N VAL A 295 -1.24 -13.19 -5.63
CA VAL A 295 -1.27 -12.37 -6.86
C VAL A 295 0.06 -11.65 -7.03
N SER A 296 0.90 -12.11 -7.95
CA SER A 296 2.23 -11.52 -8.21
C SER A 296 2.24 -10.71 -9.51
N GLY A 297 2.74 -9.48 -9.50
CA GLY A 297 2.85 -8.62 -10.68
C GLY A 297 1.52 -8.10 -11.22
N SER A 298 0.45 -8.21 -10.43
CA SER A 298 -0.92 -7.84 -10.82
C SER A 298 -1.21 -6.38 -10.53
N VAL A 299 -2.09 -5.78 -11.34
CA VAL A 299 -2.47 -4.36 -11.23
C VAL A 299 -3.96 -4.29 -10.91
N PHE A 300 -4.34 -3.51 -9.90
CA PHE A 300 -5.74 -3.22 -9.58
C PHE A 300 -5.97 -1.72 -9.75
N ARG A 301 -6.73 -1.29 -10.77
CA ARG A 301 -6.95 0.15 -11.01
C ARG A 301 -7.85 0.75 -9.92
N ARG A 302 -8.92 0.06 -9.53
CA ARG A 302 -9.81 0.56 -8.47
C ARG A 302 -10.45 -0.53 -7.63
N MET A 303 -10.37 -0.37 -6.31
CA MET A 303 -11.05 -1.21 -5.33
C MET A 303 -11.94 -0.35 -4.43
N ASP A 304 -13.25 -0.60 -4.41
CA ASP A 304 -14.21 0.09 -3.53
C ASP A 304 -14.87 -0.94 -2.60
N VAL A 305 -14.88 -0.68 -1.30
CA VAL A 305 -15.51 -1.56 -0.30
C VAL A 305 -16.31 -0.76 0.71
N ARG A 306 -17.51 -1.23 1.03
CA ARG A 306 -18.44 -0.52 1.93
C ARG A 306 -19.14 -1.45 2.90
N TYR A 307 -19.37 -0.94 4.11
CA TYR A 307 -20.25 -1.56 5.12
C TYR A 307 -19.80 -2.94 5.59
N MET A 308 -18.49 -3.15 5.72
CA MET A 308 -17.93 -4.36 6.34
C MET A 308 -17.84 -4.18 7.86
N LYS A 309 -18.19 -5.22 8.61
CA LYS A 309 -18.17 -5.19 10.08
C LYS A 309 -16.76 -5.18 10.64
N VAL A 310 -15.83 -5.86 9.97
CA VAL A 310 -14.42 -6.02 10.40
C VAL A 310 -13.49 -5.46 9.32
N GLN A 311 -13.30 -6.19 8.23
CA GLN A 311 -12.22 -5.91 7.27
C GLN A 311 -12.78 -5.56 5.90
N GLY A 312 -12.37 -4.42 5.34
CA GLY A 312 -12.73 -4.03 3.98
C GLY A 312 -12.01 -4.91 2.96
N ILE A 313 -10.74 -4.61 2.72
CA ILE A 313 -9.86 -5.37 1.82
C ILE A 313 -8.66 -5.87 2.61
N GLU A 314 -8.26 -7.13 2.40
CA GLU A 314 -6.99 -7.67 2.88
C GLU A 314 -6.19 -8.28 1.73
N ILE A 315 -4.95 -7.83 1.60
CA ILE A 315 -3.94 -8.48 0.76
C ILE A 315 -3.04 -9.30 1.68
N ASN A 316 -2.98 -10.60 1.42
CA ASN A 316 -2.26 -11.55 2.26
C ASN A 316 -1.40 -12.48 1.40
N PHE A 317 -0.33 -13.04 1.97
CA PHE A 317 0.54 -14.10 1.41
C PHE A 317 0.99 -13.97 -0.06
N ASN A 318 2.31 -13.95 -0.30
CA ASN A 318 2.93 -14.03 -1.65
C ASN A 318 2.37 -13.09 -2.73
N ALA A 319 1.75 -11.98 -2.35
CA ALA A 319 1.41 -10.92 -3.28
C ALA A 319 2.65 -10.04 -3.50
N TYR A 320 3.38 -10.27 -4.59
CA TYR A 320 4.63 -9.56 -4.92
C TYR A 320 4.37 -8.55 -6.03
N HIS A 321 4.95 -7.35 -5.98
CA HIS A 321 4.88 -6.37 -7.08
C HIS A 321 3.44 -6.02 -7.48
N VAL A 322 2.52 -6.03 -6.50
CA VAL A 322 1.14 -5.63 -6.74
C VAL A 322 1.07 -4.12 -6.82
N GLN A 323 0.45 -3.61 -7.89
CA GLN A 323 0.17 -2.20 -8.04
C GLN A 323 -1.32 -1.95 -7.88
N ILE A 324 -1.67 -0.92 -7.12
CA ILE A 324 -3.04 -0.48 -6.89
C ILE A 324 -3.09 1.00 -7.20
N GLU A 325 -3.94 1.42 -8.13
CA GLU A 325 -4.05 2.85 -8.45
C GLU A 325 -4.96 3.56 -7.43
N SER A 326 -6.08 2.93 -7.05
CA SER A 326 -7.01 3.54 -6.07
C SER A 326 -7.69 2.52 -5.17
N VAL A 327 -7.75 2.86 -3.88
CA VAL A 327 -8.56 2.18 -2.86
C VAL A 327 -9.54 3.17 -2.26
N ALA A 328 -10.81 2.78 -2.17
CA ALA A 328 -11.84 3.51 -1.46
C ALA A 328 -12.53 2.58 -0.45
N ALA A 329 -12.38 2.84 0.83
CA ALA A 329 -13.01 2.05 1.88
C ALA A 329 -13.90 2.92 2.76
N PHE A 330 -15.19 2.57 2.83
CA PHE A 330 -16.19 3.36 3.53
C PHE A 330 -16.86 2.53 4.62
N TYR A 331 -16.87 3.04 5.84
CA TYR A 331 -17.60 2.44 6.96
C TYR A 331 -17.24 0.95 7.13
N CYS A 332 -15.93 0.66 7.21
CA CYS A 332 -15.39 -0.69 7.42
C CYS A 332 -14.75 -0.80 8.81
N GLY A 333 -15.04 -1.86 9.55
CA GLY A 333 -14.59 -2.00 10.94
C GLY A 333 -15.39 -1.14 11.92
N PHE A 334 -14.99 -1.14 13.19
CA PHE A 334 -15.63 -0.34 14.25
C PHE A 334 -14.67 0.50 15.10
N GLY A 335 -15.06 1.76 15.34
CA GLY A 335 -14.25 2.88 15.86
C GLY A 335 -14.94 3.70 16.99
N ILE A 336 -14.79 5.03 17.03
CA ILE A 336 -15.12 5.86 18.23
C ILE A 336 -16.46 6.58 18.24
N THR A 337 -17.21 6.66 17.14
CA THR A 337 -18.55 7.26 17.21
C THR A 337 -19.55 6.22 17.73
N PRO A 338 -20.59 6.59 18.51
CA PRO A 338 -21.64 5.67 18.94
C PRO A 338 -22.29 4.91 17.77
N THR A 339 -22.21 5.50 16.58
CA THR A 339 -22.70 4.94 15.31
C THR A 339 -21.84 3.77 14.79
N ILE A 340 -20.54 3.76 15.10
CA ILE A 340 -19.57 2.81 14.57
C ILE A 340 -18.75 2.10 15.65
N GLY A 341 -19.03 2.26 16.94
CA GLY A 341 -18.11 1.92 18.03
C GLY A 341 -18.72 1.19 19.21
N LYS A 342 -17.86 0.51 19.98
CA LYS A 342 -18.22 -0.08 21.28
C LYS A 342 -17.25 0.44 22.33
N VAL A 343 -17.80 0.95 23.44
CA VAL A 343 -17.00 1.38 24.60
C VAL A 343 -16.37 0.14 25.24
N PHE A 344 -15.08 0.23 25.56
CA PHE A 344 -14.36 -0.77 26.31
C PHE A 344 -14.64 -0.58 27.81
N GLN A 345 -15.21 -1.60 28.45
CA GLN A 345 -15.52 -1.56 29.89
C GLN A 345 -14.69 -2.61 30.60
N TYR A 346 -14.12 -2.27 31.75
CA TYR A 346 -13.27 -3.15 32.55
C TYR A 346 -13.38 -2.77 34.04
N ALA A 347 -13.08 -3.72 34.93
CA ALA A 347 -13.14 -3.52 36.38
C ALA A 347 -11.77 -3.14 36.98
N GLY A 348 -10.69 -3.66 36.41
CA GLY A 348 -9.33 -3.39 36.88
C GLY A 348 -8.28 -3.70 35.83
N HIS A 349 -7.03 -3.31 36.10
CA HIS A 349 -5.90 -3.64 35.26
C HIS A 349 -4.65 -3.92 36.10
N SER A 350 -3.71 -4.68 35.52
CA SER A 350 -2.40 -4.95 36.10
C SER A 350 -1.31 -4.82 35.05
N LEU A 351 -0.15 -4.30 35.47
CA LEU A 351 1.03 -4.14 34.62
C LEU A 351 1.98 -5.33 34.84
N SER A 352 2.57 -5.86 33.77
CA SER A 352 3.60 -6.89 33.84
C SER A 352 4.79 -6.59 32.92
N GLY A 353 5.96 -7.13 33.24
CA GLY A 353 7.21 -6.91 32.49
C GLY A 353 8.06 -5.77 33.04
N SER A 354 9.15 -5.43 32.33
CA SER A 354 9.97 -4.26 32.63
C SER A 354 9.59 -3.08 31.73
N SER A 355 9.68 -1.86 32.27
CA SER A 355 9.46 -0.62 31.50
C SER A 355 10.39 -0.56 30.30
N GLY A 356 9.85 -0.28 29.11
CA GLY A 356 10.61 -0.24 27.86
C GLY A 356 11.03 -1.61 27.32
N GLY A 357 10.71 -2.69 28.04
CA GLY A 357 11.04 -4.05 27.65
C GLY A 357 10.04 -4.65 26.66
N PRO A 358 10.45 -5.66 25.87
CA PRO A 358 9.55 -6.38 24.98
C PRO A 358 8.53 -7.26 25.70
N ALA A 359 8.53 -7.30 27.02
CA ALA A 359 7.55 -8.01 27.83
C ALA A 359 6.58 -7.06 28.56
N GLN A 360 6.49 -5.79 28.16
CA GLN A 360 5.67 -4.77 28.81
C GLN A 360 4.21 -4.90 28.38
N PHE A 361 3.35 -5.38 29.28
CA PHE A 361 1.92 -5.62 29.01
C PHE A 361 1.01 -5.01 30.07
N THR A 362 -0.20 -4.63 29.64
CA THR A 362 -1.31 -4.29 30.52
C THR A 362 -2.38 -5.36 30.35
N GLN A 363 -2.71 -6.07 31.42
CA GLN A 363 -3.86 -6.97 31.44
C GLN A 363 -5.04 -6.26 32.10
N PHE A 364 -6.15 -6.19 31.38
CA PHE A 364 -7.45 -5.76 31.88
C PHE A 364 -8.25 -6.98 32.37
N THR A 365 -8.99 -6.78 33.45
CA THR A 365 -9.82 -7.81 34.10
C THR A 365 -11.23 -7.29 34.33
N GLY A 366 -12.19 -8.22 34.42
CA GLY A 366 -13.61 -7.86 34.51
C GLY A 366 -14.09 -7.10 33.28
N VAL A 367 -13.53 -7.42 32.11
CA VAL A 367 -13.92 -6.85 30.83
C VAL A 367 -15.28 -7.43 30.45
N THR A 368 -16.29 -6.56 30.38
CA THR A 368 -17.64 -6.94 29.94
C THR A 368 -17.80 -6.64 28.46
N ASP A 369 -18.72 -7.36 27.81
CA ASP A 369 -19.14 -7.06 26.44
C ASP A 369 -18.00 -7.07 25.40
N ILE A 370 -17.04 -8.00 25.52
CA ILE A 370 -15.99 -8.20 24.52
C ILE A 370 -16.64 -8.53 23.16
N PRO A 371 -16.43 -7.73 22.10
CA PRO A 371 -16.96 -8.03 20.77
C PRO A 371 -16.51 -9.41 20.26
N ASP A 372 -17.40 -10.13 19.59
CA ASP A 372 -17.07 -11.42 18.96
C ASP A 372 -16.01 -11.24 17.88
N GLU A 373 -15.99 -10.08 17.24
CA GLU A 373 -15.03 -9.70 16.21
C GLU A 373 -13.64 -9.36 16.76
N ALA A 374 -13.49 -9.16 18.08
CA ALA A 374 -12.21 -8.84 18.69
C ALA A 374 -11.24 -10.01 18.56
N GLN A 375 -10.07 -9.76 17.97
CA GLN A 375 -9.04 -10.76 17.74
C GLN A 375 -7.68 -10.24 18.19
N VAL A 376 -6.76 -11.14 18.53
CA VAL A 376 -5.35 -10.79 18.73
C VAL A 376 -4.82 -10.05 17.49
N GLY A 377 -4.10 -8.95 17.71
CA GLY A 377 -3.65 -8.01 16.67
C GLY A 377 -4.61 -6.85 16.40
N SER A 378 -5.85 -6.93 16.90
CA SER A 378 -6.77 -5.78 16.92
C SER A 378 -6.23 -4.67 17.84
N SER A 379 -6.85 -3.50 17.76
CA SER A 379 -6.43 -2.35 18.53
C SER A 379 -7.42 -1.97 19.61
N LEU A 380 -6.90 -1.43 20.69
CA LEU A 380 -7.64 -0.78 21.76
C LEU A 380 -7.14 0.66 21.86
N VAL A 381 -8.04 1.63 21.88
CA VAL A 381 -7.67 3.04 22.05
C VAL A 381 -8.04 3.50 23.45
N ILE A 382 -7.03 3.92 24.21
CA ILE A 382 -7.18 4.44 25.57
C ILE A 382 -6.55 5.83 25.61
N GLY A 383 -7.36 6.83 25.95
CA GLY A 383 -6.92 8.22 25.95
C GLY A 383 -6.51 8.65 24.54
N ARG A 384 -5.22 9.00 24.39
CA ARG A 384 -4.63 9.44 23.11
C ARG A 384 -3.89 8.33 22.38
N ASN A 385 -3.69 7.19 23.01
CA ASN A 385 -2.80 6.15 22.53
C ASN A 385 -3.56 4.92 22.01
N GLU A 386 -2.95 4.28 21.02
CA GLU A 386 -3.38 2.99 20.48
C GLU A 386 -2.54 1.87 21.09
N TYR A 387 -3.18 0.81 21.53
CA TYR A 387 -2.57 -0.39 22.08
C TYR A 387 -2.96 -1.59 21.23
N THR A 388 -2.02 -2.48 20.96
CA THR A 388 -2.33 -3.72 20.24
C THR A 388 -2.72 -4.80 21.23
N ILE A 389 -3.85 -5.46 20.98
CA ILE A 389 -4.35 -6.58 21.77
C ILE A 389 -3.48 -7.80 21.49
N THR A 390 -2.89 -8.36 22.54
CA THR A 390 -2.00 -9.53 22.47
C THR A 390 -2.67 -10.81 22.97
N ASP A 391 -3.71 -10.70 23.80
CA ASP A 391 -4.47 -11.84 24.30
C ASP A 391 -5.92 -11.45 24.65
N ILE A 392 -6.85 -12.40 24.50
CA ILE A 392 -8.27 -12.24 24.83
C ILE A 392 -8.78 -13.56 25.42
N ASP A 393 -9.24 -13.52 26.66
CA ASP A 393 -10.00 -14.62 27.25
C ASP A 393 -11.41 -14.13 27.59
N ARG A 394 -12.37 -14.56 26.77
CA ARG A 394 -13.78 -14.20 26.91
C ARG A 394 -14.45 -14.87 28.12
N ASN A 395 -13.94 -16.01 28.57
CA ASN A 395 -14.52 -16.74 29.70
C ASN A 395 -14.13 -16.09 31.03
N SER A 396 -12.88 -15.66 31.16
CA SER A 396 -12.41 -14.93 32.34
C SER A 396 -12.69 -13.42 32.27
N GLY A 397 -13.11 -12.91 31.11
CA GLY A 397 -13.31 -11.48 30.90
C GLY A 397 -12.00 -10.71 31.01
N THR A 398 -10.93 -11.22 30.37
CA THR A 398 -9.62 -10.58 30.39
C THR A 398 -9.14 -10.22 28.98
N VAL A 399 -8.46 -9.08 28.88
CA VAL A 399 -7.88 -8.57 27.64
C VAL A 399 -6.50 -8.05 27.94
N THR A 400 -5.49 -8.56 27.24
CA THR A 400 -4.11 -8.10 27.40
C THR A 400 -3.71 -7.25 26.21
N VAL A 401 -3.12 -6.10 26.47
CA VAL A 401 -2.60 -5.19 25.46
C VAL A 401 -1.14 -4.85 25.70
N ARG A 402 -0.53 -4.31 24.65
CA ARG A 402 0.84 -3.80 24.66
C ARG A 402 0.88 -2.35 24.17
N LEU A 403 1.68 -1.45 24.75
CA LEU A 403 2.58 -1.54 25.93
C LEU A 403 1.83 -1.33 27.27
N TRP A 404 2.52 -0.90 28.33
CA TRP A 404 1.86 -0.40 29.54
C TRP A 404 0.96 0.78 29.21
N VAL A 405 -0.25 0.75 29.75
CA VAL A 405 -1.18 1.86 29.74
C VAL A 405 -0.85 2.71 30.95
N THR A 406 -0.44 3.96 30.73
CA THR A 406 0.03 4.84 31.78
C THR A 406 -1.12 5.54 32.48
N ASN A 407 -0.87 6.10 33.66
CA ASN A 407 -1.87 6.90 34.37
C ASN A 407 -2.37 8.10 33.55
N ASP A 408 -1.49 8.67 32.71
CA ASP A 408 -1.88 9.76 31.80
C ASP A 408 -2.91 9.27 30.76
N ASP A 409 -2.74 8.05 30.25
CA ASP A 409 -3.67 7.47 29.27
C ASP A 409 -5.07 7.31 29.85
N PHE A 410 -5.15 6.85 31.11
CA PHE A 410 -6.41 6.75 31.83
C PHE A 410 -6.99 8.14 32.16
N ALA A 411 -6.17 9.12 32.51
CA ALA A 411 -6.64 10.47 32.84
C ALA A 411 -7.24 11.20 31.63
N PHE A 412 -6.73 10.95 30.41
CA PHE A 412 -7.27 11.53 29.18
C PHE A 412 -8.37 10.67 28.53
N ALA A 413 -8.51 9.41 28.93
CA ALA A 413 -9.58 8.55 28.45
C ALA A 413 -10.92 8.98 29.04
N LYS A 414 -11.69 9.80 28.32
CA LYS A 414 -13.11 9.98 28.68
C LYS A 414 -13.84 8.63 28.61
N GLU A 415 -13.55 7.83 27.60
CA GLU A 415 -13.97 6.43 27.44
C GLU A 415 -12.94 5.71 26.56
N PRO A 416 -12.47 4.48 26.89
CA PRO A 416 -11.66 3.68 26.00
C PRO A 416 -12.54 2.96 24.97
N TYR A 417 -12.01 2.69 23.77
CA TYR A 417 -12.79 2.17 22.65
C TYR A 417 -12.10 0.98 21.99
N TRP A 418 -12.91 0.01 21.57
CA TRP A 418 -12.48 -1.03 20.66
C TRP A 418 -12.19 -0.45 19.27
N CYS A 419 -11.08 -0.85 18.67
CA CYS A 419 -10.68 -0.50 17.31
C CYS A 419 -10.39 -1.77 16.52
N ILE A 420 -11.39 -2.23 15.77
CA ILE A 420 -11.34 -3.59 15.19
C ILE A 420 -11.49 -3.52 13.69
N GLY A 421 -10.62 -4.27 13.01
CA GLY A 421 -10.54 -4.35 11.56
C GLY A 421 -9.95 -3.10 10.91
N SER A 422 -10.01 -3.03 9.58
CA SER A 422 -9.55 -1.87 8.82
C SER A 422 -10.29 -1.75 7.48
N GLY A 423 -10.18 -0.59 6.83
CA GLY A 423 -10.60 -0.40 5.44
C GLY A 423 -9.69 -1.17 4.48
N PHE A 424 -8.39 -1.01 4.63
CA PHE A 424 -7.38 -1.72 3.85
C PHE A 424 -6.30 -2.32 4.75
N LYS A 425 -6.01 -3.61 4.57
CA LYS A 425 -5.00 -4.33 5.34
C LYS A 425 -4.04 -5.07 4.42
N VAL A 426 -2.79 -5.06 4.83
CA VAL A 426 -1.67 -5.68 4.14
C VAL A 426 -1.03 -6.61 5.17
N ALA A 427 -1.17 -7.93 4.98
CA ALA A 427 -0.83 -8.97 5.95
C ALA A 427 0.05 -10.10 5.41
N GLY A 428 0.70 -10.84 6.30
CA GLY A 428 1.61 -11.95 5.94
C GLY A 428 3.11 -11.59 6.01
N GLY A 429 3.97 -12.61 5.96
CA GLY A 429 5.41 -12.45 6.22
C GLY A 429 6.26 -12.01 5.01
N THR A 430 5.81 -12.26 3.77
CA THR A 430 6.69 -12.23 2.58
C THR A 430 6.14 -11.50 1.36
N THR A 431 4.90 -11.06 1.40
CA THR A 431 4.31 -10.09 0.46
C THR A 431 5.30 -8.96 0.16
N GLY A 432 5.64 -8.84 -1.13
CA GLY A 432 6.74 -8.00 -1.62
C GLY A 432 6.39 -6.53 -1.70
N PRO A 433 7.14 -5.71 -2.45
CA PRO A 433 6.81 -4.30 -2.62
C PRO A 433 5.43 -4.17 -3.26
N LEU A 434 4.50 -3.64 -2.48
CA LEU A 434 3.17 -3.20 -2.88
C LEU A 434 3.25 -1.71 -3.22
N SER A 435 2.52 -1.26 -4.24
CA SER A 435 2.36 0.18 -4.50
C SER A 435 0.88 0.54 -4.52
N VAL A 436 0.48 1.55 -3.76
CA VAL A 436 -0.87 2.11 -3.75
C VAL A 436 -0.76 3.59 -4.12
N THR A 437 -1.24 3.99 -5.29
CA THR A 437 -1.14 5.40 -5.71
C THR A 437 -2.01 6.30 -4.83
N SER A 438 -3.25 5.89 -4.55
CA SER A 438 -4.16 6.64 -3.70
C SER A 438 -5.07 5.74 -2.87
N MET A 439 -5.36 6.18 -1.64
CA MET A 439 -6.27 5.54 -0.73
C MET A 439 -7.16 6.58 -0.07
N THR A 440 -8.46 6.34 -0.08
CA THR A 440 -9.46 7.13 0.61
C THR A 440 -10.22 6.25 1.57
N THR A 441 -10.29 6.66 2.83
CA THR A 441 -10.96 5.91 3.89
C THR A 441 -11.88 6.85 4.64
N LEU A 442 -13.14 6.48 4.83
CA LEU A 442 -14.10 7.30 5.57
C LEU A 442 -14.89 6.44 6.56
N GLY A 443 -14.88 6.85 7.83
CA GLY A 443 -15.63 6.18 8.89
C GLY A 443 -15.17 4.75 9.15
N CYS A 444 -13.92 4.43 8.82
CA CYS A 444 -13.30 3.15 9.11
C CYS A 444 -12.62 3.17 10.48
N SER A 445 -12.47 2.01 11.13
CA SER A 445 -11.72 1.92 12.39
C SER A 445 -10.25 2.26 12.18
N ILE A 446 -9.57 1.42 11.41
CA ILE A 446 -8.25 1.67 10.87
C ILE A 446 -8.41 1.93 9.36
N GLY A 447 -7.90 3.04 8.82
CA GLY A 447 -7.91 3.31 7.38
C GLY A 447 -6.98 2.33 6.66
N TYR A 448 -5.70 2.42 6.98
CA TYR A 448 -4.62 1.61 6.43
C TYR A 448 -3.89 0.81 7.51
N PHE A 449 -3.85 -0.52 7.41
CA PHE A 449 -3.13 -1.39 8.34
C PHE A 449 -2.06 -2.24 7.64
N ILE A 450 -0.79 -2.02 7.96
CA ILE A 450 0.32 -2.86 7.48
C ILE A 450 0.81 -3.79 8.59
N SER A 451 0.94 -5.07 8.28
CA SER A 451 1.43 -6.09 9.20
C SER A 451 2.61 -6.90 8.67
N GLN A 452 3.19 -6.50 7.53
CA GLN A 452 4.21 -7.23 6.77
C GLN A 452 5.62 -6.71 7.00
N LEU A 453 6.64 -7.54 6.74
CA LEU A 453 8.06 -7.18 6.84
C LEU A 453 8.44 -6.04 5.89
N TYR A 454 7.94 -6.04 4.65
CA TYR A 454 8.21 -5.01 3.65
C TYR A 454 6.94 -4.21 3.39
N PRO A 455 6.77 -3.03 4.03
CA PRO A 455 5.64 -2.17 3.73
C PRO A 455 5.65 -1.73 2.27
N GLY A 456 4.46 -1.59 1.70
CA GLY A 456 4.30 -0.98 0.38
C GLY A 456 4.57 0.53 0.38
N PHE A 457 4.73 1.07 -0.82
CA PHE A 457 4.62 2.50 -1.12
C PHE A 457 3.14 2.88 -1.14
N VAL A 458 2.72 3.89 -0.38
CA VAL A 458 1.44 4.56 -0.59
C VAL A 458 1.74 6.00 -1.00
N GLY A 459 1.21 6.43 -2.14
CA GLY A 459 1.26 7.82 -2.56
C GLY A 459 0.42 8.66 -1.60
N LYS A 460 -0.88 8.77 -1.87
CA LYS A 460 -1.79 9.59 -1.07
C LYS A 460 -2.69 8.72 -0.20
N LEU A 461 -2.69 8.98 1.11
CA LEU A 461 -3.64 8.41 2.05
C LEU A 461 -4.51 9.53 2.61
N SER A 462 -5.80 9.50 2.31
CA SER A 462 -6.79 10.39 2.90
C SER A 462 -7.71 9.61 3.81
N GLY A 463 -7.83 10.05 5.05
CA GLY A 463 -8.72 9.48 6.05
C GLY A 463 -9.65 10.53 6.63
N GLU A 464 -10.96 10.26 6.61
CA GLU A 464 -11.96 11.10 7.25
C GLU A 464 -12.70 10.31 8.33
N SER A 465 -12.89 10.88 9.51
CA SER A 465 -13.64 10.27 10.62
C SER A 465 -13.16 8.85 10.97
N ASN A 466 -11.88 8.55 10.75
CA ASN A 466 -11.28 7.26 11.10
C ASN A 466 -10.68 7.31 12.50
N LEU A 467 -10.69 6.21 13.24
CA LEU A 467 -10.00 6.20 14.53
C LEU A 467 -8.48 6.23 14.36
N VAL A 468 -7.96 5.41 13.45
CA VAL A 468 -6.54 5.33 13.09
C VAL A 468 -6.41 5.38 11.57
N THR A 469 -5.95 6.48 10.99
CA THR A 469 -5.81 6.62 9.54
C THR A 469 -4.76 5.66 8.97
N ALA A 470 -3.63 5.49 9.66
CA ALA A 470 -2.58 4.54 9.30
C ALA A 470 -2.05 3.84 10.56
N LYS A 471 -1.88 2.52 10.50
CA LYS A 471 -1.21 1.65 11.49
C LYS A 471 -0.10 0.86 10.81
N LEU A 472 1.12 1.00 11.32
CA LEU A 472 2.30 0.33 10.79
C LEU A 472 2.82 -0.70 11.79
N GLY A 473 2.81 -1.97 11.40
CA GLY A 473 3.33 -3.09 12.16
C GLY A 473 2.26 -3.95 12.86
N SER A 474 2.50 -5.26 12.96
CA SER A 474 1.57 -6.21 13.60
C SER A 474 1.99 -6.69 14.98
N SER A 475 3.30 -6.80 15.20
CA SER A 475 3.84 -7.44 16.39
C SER A 475 5.25 -6.95 16.67
N PRO A 476 5.63 -6.89 17.96
CA PRO A 476 6.98 -6.52 18.37
C PRO A 476 8.07 -7.52 18.01
N TYR A 477 7.66 -8.75 17.73
CA TYR A 477 8.60 -9.80 17.36
C TYR A 477 8.81 -9.87 15.85
N ASN A 478 8.01 -9.15 15.06
CA ASN A 478 8.13 -9.14 13.62
C ASN A 478 8.93 -7.91 13.19
N GLY A 479 10.03 -8.14 12.48
CA GLY A 479 10.77 -7.07 11.83
C GLY A 479 9.87 -6.31 10.87
N HIS A 480 10.07 -5.00 10.77
CA HIS A 480 9.51 -4.18 9.71
C HIS A 480 10.66 -3.40 9.07
N LEU A 481 10.95 -3.70 7.81
CA LEU A 481 11.93 -3.03 6.98
C LEU A 481 11.22 -1.92 6.22
N GLY A 482 11.09 -0.75 6.84
CA GLY A 482 10.78 0.58 6.27
C GLY A 482 9.68 0.68 5.19
N GLY A 483 8.72 1.58 5.39
CA GLY A 483 7.69 1.90 4.38
C GLY A 483 7.78 3.33 3.88
N PHE A 484 6.99 3.64 2.86
CA PHE A 484 6.82 5.02 2.39
C PHE A 484 5.33 5.38 2.29
N LEU A 485 4.96 6.46 2.96
CA LEU A 485 3.68 7.15 2.79
C LEU A 485 4.02 8.56 2.28
N ASP A 486 3.66 8.92 1.04
CA ASP A 486 4.04 10.23 0.47
C ASP A 486 3.28 11.37 1.15
N THR A 487 1.96 11.23 1.24
CA THR A 487 1.08 12.23 1.83
C THR A 487 0.02 11.54 2.66
N VAL A 488 -0.15 11.98 3.91
CA VAL A 488 -1.26 11.55 4.76
C VAL A 488 -2.10 12.76 5.13
N TYR A 489 -3.36 12.72 4.73
CA TYR A 489 -4.40 13.65 5.14
C TYR A 489 -5.33 12.93 6.12
N ALA A 490 -5.61 13.57 7.26
CA ALA A 490 -6.54 13.04 8.25
C ALA A 490 -7.49 14.16 8.72
N GLU A 491 -8.78 13.99 8.48
CA GLU A 491 -9.85 14.83 9.01
C GLU A 491 -10.61 14.04 10.07
N ALA A 492 -10.80 14.63 11.26
CA ALA A 492 -11.50 13.97 12.38
C ALA A 492 -10.98 12.55 12.71
N GLY A 493 -9.70 12.29 12.43
CA GLY A 493 -9.05 11.01 12.71
C GLY A 493 -7.66 11.15 13.33
N ARG A 494 -7.08 10.03 13.76
CA ARG A 494 -5.75 10.01 14.39
C ARG A 494 -4.77 9.27 13.48
N ILE A 495 -3.51 9.68 13.47
CA ILE A 495 -2.44 8.90 12.84
C ILE A 495 -1.69 8.18 13.96
N ALA A 496 -1.58 6.85 13.89
CA ALA A 496 -0.92 6.06 14.93
C ALA A 496 0.23 5.25 14.32
N VAL A 497 1.44 5.51 14.79
CA VAL A 497 2.61 4.74 14.36
C VAL A 497 2.96 3.77 15.48
N SER A 498 2.44 2.54 15.40
CA SER A 498 2.77 1.48 16.36
C SER A 498 4.07 0.77 15.95
N ASN A 499 5.23 1.43 16.06
CA ASN A 499 6.48 0.71 15.84
C ASN A 499 6.76 -0.24 17.00
N ASN A 500 6.54 -1.52 16.76
CA ASN A 500 6.74 -2.53 17.78
C ASN A 500 8.16 -3.13 17.74
N ASN A 501 9.04 -2.76 16.78
CA ASN A 501 10.38 -3.33 16.65
C ASN A 501 11.51 -2.28 16.67
N VAL A 502 12.68 -2.73 17.15
CA VAL A 502 13.83 -1.92 17.60
C VAL A 502 14.72 -1.42 16.45
N ILE A 503 14.51 -1.88 15.20
CA ILE A 503 15.51 -1.71 14.10
C ILE A 503 14.88 -1.26 12.77
N GLY A 504 13.97 -0.27 12.78
CA GLY A 504 13.37 0.25 11.55
C GLY A 504 13.25 1.77 11.55
N ARG A 505 13.73 2.42 10.47
CA ARG A 505 13.46 3.83 10.18
C ARG A 505 12.18 3.91 9.35
N TYR A 506 11.23 4.76 9.76
CA TYR A 506 10.07 5.12 8.94
C TYR A 506 10.28 6.51 8.36
N VAL A 507 9.99 6.67 7.08
CA VAL A 507 9.89 7.99 6.44
C VAL A 507 8.41 8.21 6.16
N ILE A 508 7.80 9.10 6.94
CA ILE A 508 6.44 9.56 6.68
C ILE A 508 6.59 10.90 5.97
N GLY A 509 6.09 10.99 4.74
CA GLY A 509 6.11 12.21 3.94
C GLY A 509 5.17 13.28 4.49
N ASN A 510 4.87 14.30 3.68
CA ASN A 510 4.15 15.50 4.12
C ASN A 510 2.84 15.15 4.84
N LEU A 511 2.73 15.51 6.11
CA LEU A 511 1.46 15.53 6.84
C LEU A 511 0.84 16.91 6.64
N ASP A 512 -0.42 16.97 6.21
CA ASP A 512 -1.19 18.22 6.18
C ASP A 512 -2.28 18.16 7.27
N PRO A 513 -2.01 18.68 8.48
CA PRO A 513 -2.94 18.59 9.59
C PRO A 513 -3.98 19.71 9.50
N VAL A 514 -5.12 19.44 8.86
CA VAL A 514 -6.30 20.32 8.98
C VAL A 514 -7.14 19.81 10.16
N THR A 515 -7.04 20.52 11.29
CA THR A 515 -7.78 20.26 12.55
C THR A 515 -7.55 18.86 13.17
N CYS A 516 -6.29 18.51 13.42
CA CYS A 516 -5.94 17.45 14.36
C CYS A 516 -5.93 18.02 15.79
N ASP A 517 -7.03 17.89 16.52
CA ASP A 517 -7.00 18.06 17.98
C ASP A 517 -6.41 16.77 18.57
N GLN A 518 -5.09 16.79 18.77
CA GLN A 518 -4.25 15.95 19.65
C GLN A 518 -3.15 15.11 18.97
N ARG A 519 -1.90 15.56 19.21
CA ARG A 519 -0.57 14.92 19.05
C ARG A 519 -0.10 14.50 17.65
N ILE A 520 -0.27 15.39 16.67
CA ILE A 520 0.87 15.79 15.83
C ILE A 520 0.89 17.32 15.83
N SER A 521 1.84 17.90 16.56
CA SER A 521 1.93 19.36 16.69
C SER A 521 2.36 19.97 15.36
N GLN A 522 1.41 20.64 14.71
CA GLN A 522 1.54 21.79 13.79
C GLN A 522 2.82 21.89 12.94
N GLY A 523 2.69 21.52 11.67
CA GLY A 523 3.60 21.85 10.57
C GLY A 523 3.26 21.02 9.32
N VAL A 524 3.39 21.59 8.12
CA VAL A 524 3.46 20.81 6.88
C VAL A 524 4.94 20.54 6.65
N GLY A 525 5.35 19.27 6.74
CA GLY A 525 6.76 18.88 6.62
C GLY A 525 6.95 17.37 6.48
N ARG A 526 8.15 16.95 6.05
CA ARG A 526 8.57 15.55 6.07
C ARG A 526 9.03 15.19 7.47
N TYR A 527 8.46 14.14 8.05
CA TYR A 527 8.83 13.71 9.40
C TYR A 527 9.79 12.53 9.33
N LEU A 528 11.00 12.71 9.87
CA LEU A 528 11.83 11.57 10.24
C LEU A 528 11.53 11.26 11.70
N ILE A 529 10.77 10.21 11.92
CA ILE A 529 10.49 9.73 13.27
C ILE A 529 11.73 8.95 13.71
N ASP A 530 12.59 9.60 14.50
CA ASP A 530 13.62 8.90 15.26
C ASP A 530 13.01 8.43 16.59
N PHE A 531 13.28 7.19 16.97
CA PHE A 531 12.62 6.58 18.14
C PHE A 531 13.51 6.78 19.38
N ASP A 532 13.03 7.55 20.36
CA ASP A 532 13.62 7.54 21.70
C ASP A 532 13.27 6.23 22.41
N PHE A 533 14.22 5.30 22.40
CA PHE A 533 14.10 3.97 23.01
C PHE A 533 13.88 4.00 24.53
N SER A 534 14.15 5.13 25.20
CA SER A 534 14.04 5.23 26.66
C SER A 534 12.62 5.47 27.17
N LYS A 535 11.71 5.96 26.31
CA LYS A 535 10.33 6.33 26.70
C LYS A 535 9.25 5.53 26.00
N GLY A 536 9.59 4.70 25.00
CA GLY A 536 8.60 4.00 24.19
C GLY A 536 7.60 4.95 23.49
N ALA A 537 7.97 6.22 23.33
CA ALA A 537 7.15 7.28 22.77
C ALA A 537 7.98 8.05 21.72
N VAL A 538 7.29 8.46 20.66
CA VAL A 538 7.84 9.21 19.54
C VAL A 538 8.24 10.63 19.99
N GLU A 539 9.52 10.97 19.83
CA GLU A 539 9.97 12.36 19.72
C GLU A 539 10.22 12.60 18.23
N ALA A 540 9.28 13.23 17.53
CA ALA A 540 9.44 13.50 16.11
C ALA A 540 10.59 14.51 15.92
N ILE A 541 11.59 14.16 15.10
CA ILE A 541 12.59 15.12 14.63
C ILE A 541 12.05 15.72 13.34
N ASP A 542 11.74 17.01 13.39
CA ASP A 542 11.30 17.80 12.26
C ASP A 542 12.45 17.90 11.24
N LEU A 543 12.30 17.32 10.04
CA LEU A 543 13.27 17.45 8.95
C LEU A 543 12.60 18.21 7.80
N ASP A 544 12.77 19.52 7.86
CA ASP A 544 12.44 20.54 6.86
C ASP A 544 10.97 20.98 6.71
N PHE A 545 10.84 22.30 6.75
CA PHE A 545 9.61 23.09 6.68
C PHE A 545 9.43 23.64 5.26
N GLN A 546 8.22 23.51 4.69
CA GLN A 546 7.89 24.08 3.38
C GLN A 546 7.14 25.42 3.53
N ASP A 547 7.57 26.41 2.76
CA ASP A 547 6.85 27.66 2.46
C ASP A 547 5.56 27.35 1.67
N PRO A 548 4.38 27.85 2.08
CA PRO A 548 3.11 27.60 1.41
C PRO A 548 2.96 28.24 0.01
N SER A 549 3.98 28.89 -0.56
CA SER A 549 3.82 29.69 -1.79
C SER A 549 4.53 29.23 -3.07
N ALA A 550 5.29 28.12 -3.09
CA ALA A 550 5.98 27.69 -4.31
C ALA A 550 5.80 26.19 -4.65
N ALA A 551 4.93 25.92 -5.62
CA ALA A 551 4.90 24.65 -6.33
C ALA A 551 6.00 24.63 -7.40
N THR A 552 7.13 23.97 -7.13
CA THR A 552 7.94 23.12 -8.06
C THR A 552 9.38 22.92 -7.55
N ALA A 553 9.88 21.69 -7.76
CA ALA A 553 11.26 21.18 -7.53
C ALA A 553 11.64 20.59 -6.15
N TYR A 554 11.73 19.25 -6.11
CA TYR A 554 12.34 18.44 -5.06
C TYR A 554 13.88 18.48 -5.13
N ARG A 555 14.60 18.59 -3.99
CA ARG A 555 16.01 18.20 -3.91
C ARG A 555 16.34 17.48 -2.59
N ARG A 556 17.22 16.48 -2.73
CA ARG A 556 17.86 15.66 -1.70
C ARG A 556 18.83 16.53 -0.89
N LEU A 557 18.67 16.61 0.44
CA LEU A 557 19.64 17.25 1.32
C LEU A 557 20.84 16.31 1.52
N GLU A 558 21.76 16.30 0.55
CA GLU A 558 23.17 16.16 0.89
C GLU A 558 23.59 17.53 1.45
N VAL A 559 24.40 17.58 2.52
CA VAL A 559 24.97 18.84 3.03
C VAL A 559 26.37 18.99 2.43
N PRO A 560 26.54 19.47 1.19
CA PRO A 560 27.79 20.08 0.80
C PRO A 560 27.84 21.48 1.40
N VAL A 561 29.06 21.93 1.71
CA VAL A 561 29.40 23.30 2.11
C VAL A 561 28.62 24.31 1.27
N VAL A 562 27.75 25.11 1.91
CA VAL A 562 26.81 26.02 1.24
C VAL A 562 27.41 27.41 1.00
N ASP A 563 27.33 27.86 -0.25
CA ASP A 563 27.50 29.24 -0.71
C ASP A 563 26.21 30.05 -0.45
N PRO A 564 26.25 31.19 0.27
CA PRO A 564 25.09 32.02 0.57
C PRO A 564 24.37 32.63 -0.64
N ALA A 565 24.96 32.61 -1.84
CA ALA A 565 24.38 33.29 -3.01
C ALA A 565 23.17 32.57 -3.65
N ILE A 566 22.83 31.34 -3.22
CA ILE A 566 21.86 30.47 -3.92
C ILE A 566 20.51 30.33 -3.19
N TYR A 567 20.39 30.75 -1.93
CA TYR A 567 19.18 30.52 -1.10
C TYR A 567 18.35 31.80 -0.91
N GLY A 568 17.04 31.69 -1.15
CA GLY A 568 16.05 32.77 -0.95
C GLY A 568 15.83 33.17 0.53
N PRO A 569 15.09 34.26 0.78
CA PRO A 569 15.18 35.05 2.02
C PRO A 569 14.51 34.49 3.29
N ASP A 570 13.80 33.35 3.25
CA ASP A 570 12.75 33.09 4.25
C ASP A 570 13.10 32.11 5.40
N VAL A 571 14.38 31.76 5.55
CA VAL A 571 14.90 31.28 6.84
C VAL A 571 16.08 32.18 7.22
N PRO A 572 16.01 32.96 8.33
CA PRO A 572 17.13 33.78 8.75
C PRO A 572 18.24 32.91 9.36
N ALA A 573 18.89 32.11 8.52
CA ALA A 573 20.13 31.42 8.85
C ALA A 573 21.24 32.47 8.85
N THR A 574 21.66 32.92 10.04
CA THR A 574 22.81 33.81 10.15
C THR A 574 24.08 32.97 10.18
N VAL A 575 24.78 32.88 9.05
CA VAL A 575 26.10 32.25 9.00
C VAL A 575 27.14 33.22 9.55
N VAL A 576 27.74 32.87 10.67
CA VAL A 576 28.80 33.67 11.29
C VAL A 576 30.17 33.14 10.85
N THR A 577 30.89 33.92 10.05
CA THR A 577 32.22 33.55 9.54
C THR A 577 33.38 34.15 10.35
N GLY A 578 33.13 35.03 11.33
CA GLY A 578 34.14 35.67 12.18
C GLY A 578 34.59 34.86 13.41
N THR A 579 35.66 35.32 14.08
CA THR A 579 36.21 34.76 15.34
C THR A 579 35.36 35.06 16.57
N SER A 580 34.52 36.09 16.47
CA SER A 580 33.46 36.39 17.42
C SER A 580 32.23 36.93 16.70
N ALA A 581 31.06 36.70 17.27
CA ALA A 581 29.82 37.35 16.86
C ALA A 581 29.02 37.78 18.07
N THR A 582 28.42 38.96 17.98
CA THR A 582 27.40 39.41 18.91
C THR A 582 26.08 39.46 18.18
N LEU A 583 25.07 38.79 18.71
CA LEU A 583 23.73 38.72 18.14
C LEU A 583 22.75 39.30 19.13
N ALA A 584 21.83 40.14 18.67
CA ALA A 584 20.77 40.70 19.49
C ALA A 584 19.42 40.12 19.04
N PHE A 585 18.67 39.51 19.96
CA PHE A 585 17.34 39.00 19.67
C PHE A 585 16.29 40.05 20.03
N SER A 586 15.80 40.81 19.05
CA SER A 586 14.75 41.81 19.27
C SER A 586 13.37 41.14 19.44
N ARG A 587 12.47 41.77 20.21
CA ARG A 587 11.08 41.31 20.39
C ARG A 587 10.23 41.49 19.13
N ASP A 588 10.56 42.49 18.32
CA ASP A 588 9.70 42.96 17.21
C ASP A 588 9.85 42.09 15.96
N ASP A 589 10.92 41.30 15.86
CA ASP A 589 11.17 40.39 14.73
C ASP A 589 10.19 39.18 14.69
N PHE A 590 9.33 38.96 15.71
CA PHE A 590 8.63 37.68 15.94
C PHE A 590 7.10 37.78 16.11
N ILE A 591 6.52 38.98 16.12
CA ILE A 591 5.07 39.15 16.40
C ILE A 591 4.19 38.80 15.20
N SER A 592 4.71 38.77 13.97
CA SER A 592 3.91 38.57 12.75
C SER A 592 3.84 37.14 12.19
N SER A 593 4.78 36.24 12.48
CA SER A 593 4.90 34.94 11.77
C SER A 593 4.55 33.69 12.58
N GLY A 594 4.25 33.80 13.88
CA GLY A 594 3.82 32.65 14.69
C GLY A 594 4.87 31.55 14.94
N ILE A 595 6.08 31.67 14.38
CA ILE A 595 7.19 30.71 14.55
C ILE A 595 8.37 31.45 15.19
N SER A 596 9.04 30.85 16.18
CA SER A 596 10.12 31.51 16.94
C SER A 596 11.35 30.63 17.10
N HIS A 597 12.01 30.31 15.98
CA HIS A 597 13.30 29.63 15.97
C HIS A 597 14.29 30.35 15.04
N ARG A 598 15.55 30.51 15.47
CA ARG A 598 16.66 30.89 14.60
C ARG A 598 17.71 29.78 14.63
N LEU A 599 18.09 29.32 13.44
CA LEU A 599 19.14 28.33 13.23
C LEU A 599 20.45 29.06 12.92
N LEU A 600 21.48 28.86 13.73
CA LEU A 600 22.81 29.41 13.46
C LEU A 600 23.82 28.30 13.23
N VAL A 601 24.41 28.31 12.03
CA VAL A 601 25.39 27.33 11.57
C VAL A 601 26.77 27.98 11.56
N PHE A 602 27.73 27.36 12.25
CA PHE A 602 29.12 27.81 12.28
C PHE A 602 30.01 26.85 11.49
N PRO A 603 30.46 27.23 10.28
CA PRO A 603 31.37 26.40 9.50
C PRO A 603 32.84 26.57 9.96
N ARG A 604 33.56 25.43 10.00
CA ARG A 604 35.01 25.21 10.18
C ARG A 604 35.66 25.44 11.56
N THR A 605 36.80 24.76 11.72
CA THR A 605 37.69 24.61 12.87
C THR A 605 38.22 25.92 13.46
N GLY A 606 38.39 25.94 14.79
CA GLY A 606 38.86 27.08 15.59
C GLY A 606 37.93 27.38 16.76
N THR A 607 38.48 27.94 17.85
CA THR A 607 37.69 28.40 19.01
C THR A 607 37.07 29.76 18.71
N ARG A 608 35.77 29.92 18.94
CA ARG A 608 35.02 31.17 18.70
C ARG A 608 34.16 31.51 19.90
N THR A 609 34.01 32.80 20.19
CA THR A 609 33.07 33.25 21.23
C THR A 609 31.86 33.88 20.57
N VAL A 610 30.69 33.32 20.83
CA VAL A 610 29.41 33.86 20.35
C VAL A 610 28.67 34.42 21.55
N THR A 611 28.39 35.71 21.54
CA THR A 611 27.61 36.37 22.59
C THR A 611 26.22 36.67 22.07
N ILE A 612 25.20 36.16 22.76
CA ILE A 612 23.80 36.37 22.42
C ILE A 612 23.23 37.31 23.48
N ASN A 613 22.69 38.44 23.05
CA ASN A 613 22.05 39.44 23.90
C ASN A 613 20.53 39.34 23.77
N ALA A 614 19.86 39.31 24.92
CA ALA A 614 18.41 39.38 24.98
C ALA A 614 17.97 40.80 24.58
N GLY A 615 17.00 40.90 23.68
CA GLY A 615 16.39 42.20 23.37
C GLY A 615 15.60 42.74 24.56
N ALA A 616 15.31 44.04 24.50
CA ALA A 616 14.60 44.74 25.57
C ALA A 616 13.31 44.02 26.00
N GLY A 617 13.21 43.71 27.30
CA GLY A 617 12.05 43.02 27.89
C GLY A 617 12.02 41.50 27.69
N THR A 618 13.12 40.90 27.22
CA THR A 618 13.34 39.44 27.18
C THR A 618 14.57 39.05 28.00
N THR A 619 14.71 37.76 28.29
CA THR A 619 15.84 37.19 29.03
C THR A 619 16.36 35.94 28.31
N ILE A 620 17.54 35.44 28.66
CA ILE A 620 18.13 34.21 28.13
C ILE A 620 18.44 33.25 29.29
N GLY A 621 18.07 31.98 29.13
CA GLY A 621 18.47 30.88 30.01
C GLY A 621 17.77 30.86 31.37
N SER A 622 18.22 29.95 32.24
CA SER A 622 17.80 29.88 33.63
C SER A 622 19.06 29.67 34.49
N PRO A 623 19.51 30.67 35.27
CA PRO A 623 18.83 31.93 35.59
C PRO A 623 18.78 32.91 34.40
N ALA A 624 17.75 33.76 34.40
CA ALA A 624 17.49 34.74 33.36
C ALA A 624 18.63 35.77 33.27
N ALA A 625 19.33 35.80 32.13
CA ALA A 625 20.42 36.74 31.85
C ALA A 625 20.06 37.68 30.68
N SER A 626 20.65 38.87 30.65
CA SER A 626 20.55 39.79 29.51
C SER A 626 21.52 39.43 28.38
N SER A 627 22.49 38.54 28.64
CA SER A 627 23.49 38.08 27.69
C SER A 627 23.99 36.68 28.05
N GLN A 628 24.29 35.86 27.06
CA GLN A 628 24.94 34.56 27.22
C GLN A 628 26.02 34.35 26.16
N SER A 629 27.23 33.99 26.59
CA SER A 629 28.36 33.72 25.70
C SER A 629 28.66 32.22 25.61
N PHE A 630 28.89 31.73 24.40
CA PHE A 630 29.27 30.36 24.10
C PHE A 630 30.65 30.33 23.45
N MET A 631 31.57 29.55 24.02
CA MET A 631 32.81 29.20 23.34
C MET A 631 32.58 27.93 22.51
N LEU A 632 32.56 28.08 21.19
CA LEU A 632 32.34 27.00 20.22
C LEU A 632 33.69 26.52 19.70
N SER A 633 33.90 25.21 19.65
CA SER A 633 35.13 24.58 19.14
C SER A 633 34.79 23.55 18.07
N GLY A 634 34.93 23.95 16.80
CA GLY A 634 34.57 23.11 15.65
C GLY A 634 33.16 23.39 15.10
N PRO A 635 32.66 22.55 14.17
CA PRO A 635 31.33 22.69 13.59
C PRO A 635 30.29 22.59 14.71
N SER A 636 29.61 23.70 14.97
CA SER A 636 28.66 23.82 16.07
C SER A 636 27.37 24.40 15.54
N LEU A 637 26.25 23.91 16.07
CA LEU A 637 24.91 24.39 15.81
C LEU A 637 24.37 25.00 17.10
N LEU A 638 23.88 26.23 17.02
CA LEU A 638 23.15 26.87 18.11
C LEU A 638 21.69 27.04 17.68
N PHE A 639 20.78 26.56 18.52
CA PHE A 639 19.34 26.67 18.33
C PHE A 639 18.78 27.58 19.42
N ALA A 640 18.10 28.66 19.04
CA ALA A 640 17.47 29.58 19.98
C ALA A 640 15.94 29.47 19.90
N GLU A 641 15.31 29.17 21.03
CA GLU A 641 13.86 29.03 21.21
C GLU A 641 13.32 30.15 22.10
N PHE A 642 12.27 30.84 21.66
CA PHE A 642 11.62 31.86 22.50
C PHE A 642 10.37 31.32 23.20
N TYR A 643 10.38 31.35 24.53
CA TYR A 643 9.22 30.98 25.35
C TYR A 643 8.39 32.22 25.65
N ARG A 644 7.28 32.38 24.92
CA ARG A 644 6.41 33.57 25.01
C ARG A 644 5.90 33.83 26.44
N ALA A 645 5.55 32.78 27.18
CA ALA A 645 4.98 32.91 28.54
C ALA A 645 5.97 33.50 29.55
N SER A 646 7.25 33.12 29.46
CA SER A 646 8.31 33.58 30.37
C SER A 646 9.15 34.73 29.80
N LYS A 647 8.92 35.12 28.54
CA LYS A 647 9.75 36.07 27.78
C LYS A 647 11.24 35.68 27.83
N ASN A 648 11.49 34.39 27.75
CA ASN A 648 12.81 33.81 27.95
C ASN A 648 13.26 33.03 26.72
N TRP A 649 14.50 33.23 26.31
CA TRP A 649 15.17 32.48 25.26
C TRP A 649 15.86 31.27 25.87
N ARG A 650 15.61 30.07 25.35
CA ARG A 650 16.47 28.92 25.59
C ARG A 650 17.39 28.73 24.41
N ILE A 651 18.66 28.49 24.71
CA ILE A 651 19.68 28.27 23.68
C ILE A 651 20.20 26.84 23.87
N SER A 652 19.93 26.01 22.89
CA SER A 652 20.45 24.65 22.79
C SER A 652 21.67 24.65 21.90
N ARG A 653 22.72 23.96 22.34
CA ARG A 653 23.98 23.83 21.62
C ARG A 653 24.19 22.39 21.21
N PHE A 654 24.49 22.18 19.95
CA PHE A 654 24.92 20.91 19.39
C PHE A 654 26.27 21.10 18.75
N ASP A 655 27.32 20.67 19.44
CA ASP A 655 28.60 20.53 18.78
C ASP A 655 28.56 19.24 17.99
N ALA A 656 28.98 19.26 16.71
CA ALA A 656 29.32 18.03 16.04
C ALA A 656 30.44 17.41 16.86
N SER A 657 30.14 16.34 17.61
CA SER A 657 31.02 15.82 18.66
C SER A 657 32.42 15.63 18.08
N SER A 658 33.32 16.57 18.35
CA SER A 658 34.73 16.40 18.10
C SER A 658 35.20 15.48 19.21
N ALA A 659 34.95 14.19 19.03
CA ALA A 659 35.47 13.18 19.92
C ALA A 659 36.97 13.46 20.03
N LEU A 660 37.46 13.69 21.25
CA LEU A 660 38.86 14.07 21.43
C LEU A 660 39.67 12.81 21.16
N VAL A 661 40.47 12.82 20.10
CA VAL A 661 41.27 11.67 19.69
C VAL A 661 42.73 11.94 20.03
N ALA A 662 43.37 10.98 20.70
CA ALA A 662 44.82 10.95 20.85
C ALA A 662 45.34 9.55 20.52
N ALA A 663 46.59 9.47 20.08
CA ALA A 663 47.25 8.21 19.81
C ALA A 663 48.69 8.25 20.32
N THR A 664 49.18 7.12 20.81
CA THR A 664 50.59 6.93 21.20
C THR A 664 51.08 5.55 20.77
N LEU A 665 52.39 5.39 20.66
CA LEU A 665 52.98 4.06 20.49
C LEU A 665 52.87 3.30 21.81
N TYR A 666 52.39 2.07 21.74
CA TYR A 666 52.26 1.14 22.85
C TYR A 666 53.11 -0.11 22.55
N ASN A 667 54.16 -0.28 23.35
CA ASN A 667 55.03 -1.44 23.33
C ASN A 667 54.58 -2.36 24.47
N ALA A 668 53.63 -3.24 24.19
CA ALA A 668 53.05 -4.10 25.20
C ALA A 668 54.12 -5.02 25.83
N PRO A 669 54.16 -5.16 27.16
CA PRO A 669 54.94 -6.24 27.76
C PRO A 669 54.32 -7.59 27.41
N SER A 670 55.10 -8.66 27.57
CA SER A 670 54.55 -10.02 27.62
C SER A 670 53.59 -10.12 28.79
N LEU A 671 52.31 -10.45 28.54
CA LEU A 671 51.28 -10.50 29.58
C LEU A 671 50.91 -11.96 29.86
N ALA A 672 51.19 -12.47 31.06
CA ALA A 672 50.74 -13.80 31.45
C ALA A 672 49.21 -13.86 31.61
N SER A 673 48.66 -15.07 31.70
CA SER A 673 47.22 -15.27 31.88
C SER A 673 46.71 -14.59 33.15
N GLY A 674 45.68 -13.76 33.01
CA GLY A 674 45.08 -13.01 34.12
C GLY A 674 45.86 -11.77 34.57
N GLU A 675 47.04 -11.50 33.99
CA GLU A 675 47.84 -10.35 34.36
C GLU A 675 47.37 -9.05 33.68
N ARG A 676 47.66 -7.94 34.34
CA ARG A 676 47.49 -6.58 33.81
C ARG A 676 48.86 -6.02 33.46
N ASP A 677 48.91 -5.12 32.48
CA ASP A 677 50.11 -4.33 32.25
C ASP A 677 50.49 -3.59 33.55
N PRO A 678 51.68 -3.83 34.13
CA PRO A 678 52.11 -3.16 35.35
C PRO A 678 52.33 -1.65 35.17
N ALA A 679 52.42 -1.15 33.94
CA ALA A 679 52.61 0.26 33.62
C ALA A 679 51.61 0.73 32.53
N PRO A 680 50.31 0.86 32.87
CA PRO A 680 49.27 1.15 31.89
C PRO A 680 49.55 2.46 31.13
N PRO A 681 49.43 2.45 29.78
CA PRO A 681 49.73 3.64 28.98
C PRO A 681 48.78 4.79 29.32
N SER A 682 49.36 5.98 29.45
CA SER A 682 48.63 7.22 29.68
C SER A 682 48.87 8.19 28.54
N LEU A 683 47.78 8.72 27.96
CA LEU A 683 47.79 9.59 26.80
C LEU A 683 47.31 10.99 27.18
N PRO A 684 48.03 12.05 26.76
CA PRO A 684 47.52 13.42 26.88
C PRO A 684 46.39 13.63 25.87
N VAL A 685 45.17 13.84 26.37
CA VAL A 685 43.98 14.14 25.58
C VAL A 685 43.48 15.52 26.00
N SER A 686 44.03 16.57 25.39
CA SER A 686 43.68 17.94 25.74
C SER A 686 42.17 18.16 25.65
N GLY A 687 41.58 18.63 26.75
CA GLY A 687 40.15 18.84 26.88
C GLY A 687 39.39 17.71 27.56
N ALA A 688 39.94 16.50 27.76
CA ALA A 688 39.24 15.42 28.48
C ALA A 688 39.00 15.80 29.97
N ALA A 689 37.83 15.47 30.51
CA ALA A 689 37.45 15.73 31.89
C ALA A 689 37.05 14.44 32.60
N LEU A 690 37.22 14.40 33.92
CA LEU A 690 36.82 13.24 34.74
C LEU A 690 35.34 12.93 34.53
N GLY A 691 35.03 11.69 34.17
CA GLY A 691 33.66 11.22 33.89
C GLY A 691 33.22 11.33 32.43
N ASP A 692 34.06 11.84 31.52
CA ASP A 692 33.84 11.68 30.08
C ASP A 692 33.94 10.20 29.68
N PHE A 693 33.15 9.78 28.68
CA PHE A 693 33.19 8.40 28.17
C PHE A 693 34.38 8.23 27.24
N VAL A 694 35.09 7.09 27.32
CA VAL A 694 36.30 6.86 26.54
C VAL A 694 36.23 5.50 25.84
N GLU A 695 36.62 5.47 24.58
CA GLU A 695 36.86 4.26 23.78
C GLU A 695 38.36 4.13 23.50
N ALA A 696 38.88 2.92 23.43
CA ALA A 696 40.27 2.64 23.08
C ALA A 696 40.39 1.52 22.04
N SER A 697 41.42 1.60 21.20
CA SER A 697 41.69 0.63 20.15
C SER A 697 43.20 0.49 19.91
N LEU A 698 43.62 -0.69 19.44
CA LEU A 698 44.99 -0.96 19.01
C LEU A 698 45.04 -1.07 17.48
N SER A 699 46.15 -0.65 16.87
CA SER A 699 46.39 -0.83 15.42
C SER A 699 46.69 -2.27 15.00
N VAL A 700 46.69 -3.21 15.95
CA VAL A 700 46.92 -4.64 15.74
C VAL A 700 45.78 -5.43 16.39
N ASN A 701 45.64 -6.70 16.00
CA ASN A 701 44.67 -7.58 16.64
C ASN A 701 45.02 -7.74 18.14
N PRO A 702 44.11 -7.43 19.07
CA PRO A 702 44.38 -7.52 20.52
C PRO A 702 44.52 -8.97 21.03
N GLN A 703 44.25 -10.00 20.21
CA GLN A 703 44.40 -11.41 20.57
C GLN A 703 43.63 -11.85 21.83
N GLY A 704 42.53 -11.15 22.16
CA GLY A 704 41.71 -11.41 23.35
C GLY A 704 42.06 -10.56 24.57
N ILE A 705 43.01 -9.62 24.45
CA ILE A 705 43.29 -8.61 25.47
C ILE A 705 42.13 -7.59 25.53
N GLU A 706 41.73 -7.25 26.75
CA GLU A 706 40.71 -6.25 27.03
C GLU A 706 41.35 -4.90 27.37
N LEU A 707 40.75 -3.81 26.87
CA LEU A 707 41.16 -2.43 27.12
C LEU A 707 40.10 -1.74 27.97
N PHE A 708 40.51 -1.15 29.10
CA PHE A 708 39.63 -0.37 29.98
C PHE A 708 40.13 1.08 30.04
N PRO A 709 39.73 1.93 29.08
CA PRO A 709 40.11 3.32 29.08
C PRO A 709 39.26 4.14 30.06
N TYR A 710 39.89 5.09 30.75
CA TYR A 710 39.20 6.09 31.55
C TYR A 710 40.01 7.39 31.61
N VAL A 711 39.34 8.51 31.85
CA VAL A 711 40.02 9.78 32.13
C VAL A 711 40.56 9.70 33.57
N SER A 712 41.87 9.55 33.71
CA SER A 712 42.53 9.39 35.02
C SER A 712 42.83 10.72 35.70
N ALA A 713 43.01 11.78 34.92
CA ALA A 713 43.11 13.17 35.37
C ALA A 713 42.61 14.10 34.26
N PRO A 714 42.24 15.36 34.56
CA PRO A 714 41.92 16.33 33.52
C PRO A 714 43.00 16.39 32.43
N GLY A 715 42.61 16.20 31.19
CA GLY A 715 43.49 16.16 30.03
C GLY A 715 44.30 14.87 29.85
N THR A 716 44.06 13.82 30.65
CA THR A 716 44.82 12.56 30.61
C THR A 716 43.89 11.35 30.62
N VAL A 717 44.07 10.46 29.66
CA VAL A 717 43.39 9.16 29.58
C VAL A 717 44.38 8.05 29.90
N THR A 718 44.04 7.18 30.83
CA THR A 718 44.79 5.95 31.10
C THR A 718 44.00 4.76 30.56
N VAL A 719 44.70 3.80 29.94
CA VAL A 719 44.08 2.58 29.43
C VAL A 719 44.67 1.40 30.18
N GLU A 720 43.85 0.73 31.00
CA GLU A 720 44.25 -0.54 31.61
C GLU A 720 44.16 -1.66 30.57
N VAL A 721 45.23 -2.43 30.45
CA VAL A 721 45.36 -3.52 29.48
C VAL A 721 45.43 -4.84 30.23
N VAL A 722 44.50 -5.76 29.97
CA VAL A 722 44.35 -7.02 30.73
C VAL A 722 44.31 -8.22 29.81
N ASN A 723 45.15 -9.22 30.07
CA ASN A 723 45.08 -10.50 29.39
C ASN A 723 44.14 -11.45 30.14
N ARG A 724 42.94 -11.72 29.59
CA ARG A 724 42.01 -12.72 30.15
C ARG A 724 42.13 -14.11 29.52
N MET A 725 43.05 -14.28 28.57
CA MET A 725 43.24 -15.55 27.88
C MET A 725 44.02 -16.53 28.77
N PRO A 726 43.86 -17.86 28.59
CA PRO A 726 44.53 -18.88 29.40
C PRO A 726 46.04 -19.01 29.11
N THR A 727 46.56 -18.26 28.14
CA THR A 727 47.96 -18.30 27.71
C THR A 727 48.59 -16.92 27.77
N THR A 728 49.92 -16.87 27.90
CA THR A 728 50.69 -15.64 27.74
C THR A 728 50.49 -15.07 26.34
N ILE A 729 50.33 -13.75 26.24
CA ILE A 729 50.20 -13.02 24.98
C ILE A 729 51.35 -12.03 24.83
N ASP A 730 52.02 -12.11 23.68
CA ASP A 730 53.05 -11.18 23.22
C ASP A 730 52.48 -10.35 22.07
N LEU A 731 52.00 -9.13 22.37
CA LEU A 731 51.53 -8.24 21.30
C LEU A 731 52.72 -7.57 20.60
N PRO A 732 52.71 -7.48 19.25
CA PRO A 732 53.65 -6.63 18.54
C PRO A 732 53.41 -5.16 18.90
N ASN A 733 54.46 -4.33 18.75
CA ASN A 733 54.34 -2.87 18.94
C ASN A 733 53.16 -2.32 18.11
N ALA A 734 52.30 -1.55 18.76
CA ALA A 734 51.05 -1.08 18.19
C ALA A 734 50.83 0.39 18.50
N THR A 735 49.99 1.05 17.72
CA THR A 735 49.47 2.38 18.07
C THR A 735 48.21 2.21 18.89
N LEU A 736 48.22 2.71 20.13
CA LEU A 736 47.03 2.82 20.98
C LEU A 736 46.34 4.14 20.69
N THR A 737 45.09 4.07 20.22
CA THR A 737 44.25 5.24 19.95
C THR A 737 43.11 5.29 20.95
N VAL A 738 42.91 6.44 21.59
CA VAL A 738 41.79 6.72 22.48
C VAL A 738 40.87 7.78 21.87
N ARG A 739 39.57 7.62 22.08
CA ARG A 739 38.53 8.56 21.67
C ARG A 739 37.68 8.92 22.88
N VAL A 740 37.66 10.20 23.25
CA VAL A 740 36.89 10.71 24.39
C VAL A 740 35.61 11.38 23.88
N HIS A 741 34.47 10.88 24.37
CA HIS A 741 33.16 11.45 24.17
C HIS A 741 32.82 12.31 25.39
N LYS A 742 32.67 13.61 25.14
CA LYS A 742 32.27 14.57 26.17
C LYS A 742 30.91 14.19 26.75
N ARG A 743 30.82 14.17 28.08
CA ARG A 743 29.56 13.98 28.80
C ARG A 743 28.63 15.19 28.64
#